data_AF-A0A855N715-F1
#
_entry.id   AF-A0A855N715-F1
#
_cell.length_a   1.000
_cell.length_b   1.000
_cell.length_c   1.000
_cell.angle_alpha   90.00
_cell.angle_beta   90.00
_cell.angle_gamma   90.00
#
_symmetry.space_group_name_H-M   'P 1'
#
loop_
_entity.id
_entity.type
_entity.pdbx_description
1 polymer ?
#
loop_
_entity_poly.entity_id
_entity_poly.type
_entity_poly.pdbx_seq_one_letter_code
_entity_poly.pdbx_strand_id
1 'polypeptide(L)'
;MMRSLWAGVTGLQAHQIAMDVEGDNIANVNTVGFKYSRVSFADLFSQTAKVATAPQGELGGKNSMQIGLGTQVNAVTKIFKQGSVQTTDKNTDLAIQGDGFFVVSPDGGKTNYYTRNGDFSRDSLGNFVDKNGYIVQGWMRDDATGVIDPTSPIKNIQIQPGLSTPANPTSEISMKGNLNSGSSIGTQKSPVYSLDSKNGWIDLNGNNIKEDNEVHNENDVNDNQFYVDSNKQMKLEERGVDLGVLFNDSGEGFNLREGQGMWVSYADAKATLTPGGLAAGGAAAQLHISINGIEIPATNVTTLNDVVSKINSITDKTGVTASIINGNQIQLVNQNASGTTDSMKNINITALNGNAITGLETNVITAYKYTYSTVAGTATHSYDDSMARVVHTTEDLRKAMQTDAREYVNYTGEVVGNNANAWTTPIVVAPGGNVPPATGNAHGNGSIQERNRNDGVEVTINEKGQFVIKNPEGDAPFGENDGHLTGTGNTSVTDNPDATTGANGVANTPTNGDTYTNDYNITLAVTGFSDATANINENTKFADTFKALAGGLSTGDGNRTSAGVYMATHSSTIEIFDSLGSKHEIKIDFAKTGYSAENGTEWSMVIQVPEPAKINNLDGEPTNVLTGNLRFKPDGSLLGFNPSNITFTANNGSAAEQSIELNFGKTADFNGMTSYDSKSSTDDIKQDGYTGGTLNELRVDESGTIIGAFTNGRSFGLAQVALAKFTNNEGLESNGGNVFVQTANSGDPVIGTAQTAGRGKVNASSLEMSNVDLSRSLTQLIIVQRGYQANSKTITTSDQMLNTLLQLKQ
;
A
#
# COMPACT_ATOMS: atom_id res chain seq x y z
N MET A 1 0.29 44.59 -91.02
CA MET A 1 0.40 45.86 -90.28
C MET A 1 -0.63 45.95 -89.16
N MET A 2 -1.94 45.84 -89.40
CA MET A 2 -2.91 45.79 -88.27
C MET A 2 -2.72 44.58 -87.32
N ARG A 3 -2.25 43.44 -87.82
CA ARG A 3 -2.03 42.22 -87.00
C ARG A 3 -0.89 42.34 -85.98
N SER A 4 0.20 43.05 -86.31
CA SER A 4 1.31 43.28 -85.39
C SER A 4 0.92 44.27 -84.28
N LEU A 5 0.00 45.19 -84.57
CA LEU A 5 -0.58 46.09 -83.57
C LEU A 5 -1.41 45.30 -82.55
N TRP A 6 -2.28 44.40 -83.00
CA TRP A 6 -3.06 43.53 -82.09
C TRP A 6 -2.19 42.58 -81.26
N ALA A 7 -1.16 41.97 -81.86
CA ALA A 7 -0.18 41.16 -81.12
C ALA A 7 0.60 41.99 -80.07
N GLY A 8 0.94 43.24 -80.38
CA GLY A 8 1.59 44.16 -79.44
C GLY A 8 0.67 44.60 -78.29
N VAL A 9 -0.60 44.90 -78.58
CA VAL A 9 -1.60 45.29 -77.56
C VAL A 9 -1.89 44.15 -76.59
N THR A 10 -2.07 42.92 -77.10
CA THR A 10 -2.33 41.74 -76.27
C THR A 10 -1.14 41.42 -75.35
N GLY A 11 0.10 41.54 -75.85
CA GLY A 11 1.30 41.43 -75.03
C GLY A 11 1.45 42.53 -73.97
N LEU A 12 1.02 43.77 -74.28
CA LEU A 12 1.06 44.89 -73.34
C LEU A 12 0.04 44.68 -72.19
N GLN A 13 -1.17 44.24 -72.51
CA GLN A 13 -2.20 43.89 -71.52
C GLN A 13 -1.77 42.71 -70.64
N ALA A 14 -1.18 41.67 -71.23
CA ALA A 14 -0.69 40.51 -70.48
C ALA A 14 0.43 40.90 -69.49
N HIS A 15 1.36 41.78 -69.90
CA HIS A 15 2.38 42.29 -68.98
C HIS A 15 1.80 43.23 -67.92
N GLN A 16 0.75 44.01 -68.20
CA GLN A 16 0.09 44.81 -67.16
C GLN A 16 -0.45 43.93 -66.02
N ILE A 17 -1.18 42.86 -66.37
CA ILE A 17 -1.70 41.91 -65.36
C ILE A 17 -0.55 41.26 -64.58
N ALA A 18 0.56 40.94 -65.25
CA ALA A 18 1.74 40.42 -64.58
C ALA A 18 2.41 41.44 -63.63
N MET A 19 2.42 42.73 -63.97
CA MET A 19 2.86 43.78 -63.05
C MET A 19 1.96 43.88 -61.83
N ASP A 20 0.65 43.82 -62.03
CA ASP A 20 -0.32 43.95 -60.93
C ASP A 20 -0.16 42.81 -59.91
N VAL A 21 0.01 41.57 -60.40
CA VAL A 21 0.27 40.39 -59.55
C VAL A 21 1.61 40.49 -58.82
N GLU A 22 2.68 40.94 -59.48
CA GLU A 22 3.98 41.10 -58.82
C GLU A 22 3.98 42.26 -57.81
N GLY A 23 3.25 43.33 -58.11
CA GLY A 23 3.02 44.45 -57.20
C GLY A 23 2.29 44.00 -55.92
N ASP A 24 1.26 43.17 -56.05
CA ASP A 24 0.53 42.59 -54.92
C ASP A 24 1.42 41.67 -54.05
N ASN A 25 2.27 40.84 -54.70
CA ASN A 25 3.23 40.01 -53.98
C ASN A 25 4.19 40.85 -53.12
N ILE A 26 4.75 41.92 -53.69
CA ILE A 26 5.68 42.82 -52.98
C ILE A 26 4.97 43.55 -51.84
N ALA A 27 3.74 44.04 -52.07
CA ALA A 27 2.96 44.74 -51.07
C ALA A 27 2.67 43.88 -49.83
N ASN A 28 2.49 42.57 -50.01
CA ASN A 28 2.14 41.62 -48.94
C ASN A 28 3.33 40.80 -48.42
N VAL A 29 4.57 41.27 -48.59
CA VAL A 29 5.78 40.53 -48.16
C VAL A 29 5.83 40.28 -46.64
N ASN A 30 5.27 41.18 -45.83
CA ASN A 30 5.25 41.05 -44.36
C ASN A 30 3.93 40.46 -43.84
N THR A 31 2.97 40.17 -44.72
CA THR A 31 1.66 39.66 -44.34
C THR A 31 1.78 38.18 -43.94
N VAL A 32 1.41 37.88 -42.69
CA VAL A 32 1.43 36.52 -42.13
C VAL A 32 0.52 35.58 -42.93
N GLY A 33 1.02 34.40 -43.26
CA GLY A 33 0.29 33.38 -44.02
C GLY A 33 0.10 33.68 -45.50
N PHE A 34 0.66 34.79 -46.03
CA PHE A 34 0.49 35.15 -47.44
C PHE A 34 1.20 34.15 -48.37
N LYS A 35 0.52 33.83 -49.49
CA LYS A 35 1.01 32.95 -50.55
C LYS A 35 1.07 33.72 -51.85
N TYR A 36 2.28 33.85 -52.40
CA TYR A 36 2.52 34.60 -53.62
C TYR A 36 1.83 33.95 -54.83
N SER A 37 1.43 34.80 -55.77
CA SER A 37 0.80 34.40 -57.02
C SER A 37 1.74 34.58 -58.20
N ARG A 38 1.63 33.73 -59.23
CA ARG A 38 2.37 33.88 -60.48
C ARG A 38 1.43 33.88 -61.68
N VAL A 39 1.79 34.64 -62.71
CA VAL A 39 1.06 34.68 -63.98
C VAL A 39 1.65 33.66 -64.95
N SER A 40 0.77 32.88 -65.59
CA SER A 40 1.12 31.98 -66.68
C SER A 40 0.59 32.54 -68.00
N PHE A 41 1.43 32.53 -69.03
CA PHE A 41 1.10 33.04 -70.36
C PHE A 41 0.81 31.90 -71.33
N ALA A 42 -0.09 32.12 -72.28
CA ALA A 42 -0.34 31.24 -73.42
C ALA A 42 -0.34 32.05 -74.73
N ASP A 43 0.05 31.42 -75.83
CA ASP A 43 -0.08 32.02 -77.15
C ASP A 43 -1.54 32.06 -77.60
N LEU A 44 -1.88 33.04 -78.44
CA LEU A 44 -3.15 33.06 -79.13
C LEU A 44 -3.10 32.12 -80.35
N PHE A 45 -4.24 31.53 -80.71
CA PHE A 45 -4.33 30.60 -81.84
C PHE A 45 -3.70 31.17 -83.11
N SER A 46 -2.74 30.44 -83.68
CA SER A 46 -1.99 30.88 -84.86
C SER A 46 -2.82 30.77 -86.13
N GLN A 47 -2.79 31.80 -86.99
CA GLN A 47 -3.45 31.72 -88.29
C GLN A 47 -2.58 30.93 -89.27
N THR A 48 -3.11 29.81 -89.79
CA THR A 48 -2.43 29.03 -90.83
C THR A 48 -2.70 29.62 -92.21
N ALA A 49 -1.68 30.24 -92.79
CA ALA A 49 -1.76 30.86 -94.12
C ALA A 49 -1.44 29.85 -95.25
N LYS A 50 -0.63 28.81 -94.97
CA LYS A 50 -0.38 27.67 -95.87
C LYS A 50 -0.23 26.39 -95.05
N VAL A 51 -0.90 25.33 -95.49
CA VAL A 51 -0.77 23.99 -94.90
C VAL A 51 0.57 23.39 -95.34
N ALA A 52 1.19 22.60 -94.46
CA ALA A 52 2.39 21.85 -94.82
C ALA A 52 2.06 20.83 -95.92
N THR A 53 2.92 20.71 -96.93
CA THR A 53 2.73 19.75 -98.02
C THR A 53 3.88 18.76 -98.06
N ALA A 54 3.55 17.48 -98.25
CA ALA A 54 4.53 16.44 -98.51
C ALA A 54 5.24 16.67 -99.88
N PRO A 55 6.43 16.09 -100.11
CA PRO A 55 7.12 16.17 -101.40
C PRO A 55 6.26 15.60 -102.54
N GLN A 56 6.20 16.27 -103.69
CA GLN A 56 5.53 15.79 -104.90
C GLN A 56 6.34 16.15 -106.15
N GLY A 57 6.63 15.15 -107.00
CA GLY A 57 7.47 15.30 -108.19
C GLY A 57 8.93 15.59 -107.86
N GLU A 58 9.56 16.51 -108.60
CA GLU A 58 10.94 16.98 -108.36
C GLU A 58 11.05 18.08 -107.28
N LEU A 59 9.97 18.36 -106.53
CA LEU A 59 9.94 19.38 -105.46
C LEU A 59 9.83 18.75 -104.06
N GLY A 60 10.66 19.24 -103.13
CA GLY A 60 10.65 18.84 -101.71
C GLY A 60 9.42 19.32 -100.94
N GLY A 61 9.22 18.75 -99.74
CA GLY A 61 8.14 19.15 -98.84
C GLY A 61 8.27 20.60 -98.38
N LYS A 62 7.13 21.27 -98.14
CA LYS A 62 7.09 22.67 -97.70
C LYS A 62 6.48 22.75 -96.31
N ASN A 63 7.14 23.51 -95.42
CA ASN A 63 6.66 23.75 -94.06
C ASN A 63 5.35 24.54 -94.07
N SER A 64 4.53 24.35 -93.02
CA SER A 64 3.36 25.18 -92.79
C SER A 64 3.79 26.63 -92.53
N MET A 65 3.03 27.57 -93.07
CA MET A 65 3.23 28.99 -92.80
C MET A 65 2.17 29.43 -91.81
N GLN A 66 2.57 29.58 -90.55
CA GLN A 66 1.71 30.01 -89.45
C GLN A 66 2.20 31.36 -88.91
N ILE A 67 1.24 32.23 -88.58
CA ILE A 67 1.51 33.54 -88.00
C ILE A 67 0.78 33.59 -86.66
N GLY A 68 1.54 33.76 -85.57
CA GLY A 68 1.00 33.95 -84.23
C GLY A 68 0.27 35.29 -84.10
N LEU A 69 -0.82 35.31 -83.34
CA LEU A 69 -1.68 36.49 -83.18
C LEU A 69 -1.45 37.26 -81.86
N GLY A 70 -0.47 36.84 -81.05
CA GLY A 70 -0.12 37.48 -79.78
C GLY A 70 -0.15 36.49 -78.62
N THR A 71 -0.29 37.02 -77.40
CA THR A 71 -0.27 36.25 -76.15
C THR A 71 -1.41 36.68 -75.24
N GLN A 72 -1.89 35.77 -74.39
CA GLN A 72 -2.86 36.07 -73.34
C GLN A 72 -2.40 35.50 -72.00
N VAL A 73 -3.00 36.00 -70.92
CA VAL A 73 -2.86 35.37 -69.60
C VAL A 73 -3.72 34.13 -69.57
N ASN A 74 -3.11 32.97 -69.27
CA ASN A 74 -3.80 31.70 -69.15
C ASN A 74 -4.40 31.53 -67.75
N ALA A 75 -3.61 31.79 -66.72
CA ALA A 75 -4.02 31.67 -65.33
C ALA A 75 -3.12 32.49 -64.40
N VAL A 76 -3.66 32.87 -63.25
CA VAL A 76 -2.90 33.34 -62.09
C VAL A 76 -2.95 32.23 -61.04
N THR A 77 -1.83 31.59 -60.74
CA THR A 77 -1.78 30.48 -59.79
C THR A 77 -1.08 30.89 -58.51
N LYS A 78 -1.66 30.50 -57.37
CA LYS A 78 -1.10 30.74 -56.04
C LYS A 78 -0.16 29.60 -55.66
N ILE A 79 1.01 29.93 -55.12
CA ILE A 79 2.04 28.93 -54.80
C ILE A 79 2.04 28.66 -53.29
N PHE A 80 1.65 27.44 -52.90
CA PHE A 80 1.50 27.02 -51.50
C PHE A 80 2.78 26.46 -50.87
N LYS A 81 3.95 27.02 -51.21
CA LYS A 81 5.19 26.67 -50.51
C LYS A 81 5.16 27.21 -49.08
N GLN A 82 5.69 26.46 -48.13
CA GLN A 82 5.86 26.88 -46.73
C GLN A 82 6.70 28.16 -46.64
N GLY A 83 6.25 29.14 -45.85
CA GLY A 83 7.02 30.33 -45.50
C GLY A 83 7.94 30.11 -44.30
N SER A 84 8.79 31.08 -43.95
CA SER A 84 9.61 30.99 -42.74
C SER A 84 8.73 31.10 -41.49
N VAL A 85 8.94 30.24 -40.50
CA VAL A 85 8.26 30.32 -39.20
C VAL A 85 9.06 31.24 -38.28
N GLN A 86 8.39 32.19 -37.64
CA GLN A 86 8.98 33.06 -36.63
C GLN A 86 8.30 32.85 -35.28
N THR A 87 9.06 32.76 -34.21
CA THR A 87 8.56 32.65 -32.84
C THR A 87 8.01 33.99 -32.36
N THR A 88 6.93 33.95 -31.58
CA THR A 88 6.28 35.11 -30.95
C THR A 88 6.17 34.88 -29.44
N ASP A 89 5.90 35.94 -28.68
CA ASP A 89 5.69 35.87 -27.23
C ASP A 89 4.25 35.47 -26.85
N LYS A 90 3.37 35.25 -27.83
CA LYS A 90 1.94 34.99 -27.62
C LYS A 90 1.62 33.52 -27.85
N ASN A 91 1.29 32.81 -26.76
CA ASN A 91 1.02 31.36 -26.78
C ASN A 91 -0.12 30.94 -27.71
N THR A 92 -1.01 31.86 -28.05
CA THR A 92 -2.16 31.59 -28.92
C THR A 92 -1.84 31.75 -30.40
N ASP A 93 -0.63 32.20 -30.75
CA ASP A 93 -0.18 32.26 -32.13
C ASP A 93 0.27 30.88 -32.61
N LEU A 94 -0.33 30.41 -33.70
CA LEU A 94 -0.10 29.07 -34.23
C LEU A 94 0.43 29.14 -35.66
N ALA A 95 1.43 28.30 -35.97
CA ALA A 95 1.92 28.11 -37.32
C ALA A 95 1.81 26.65 -37.71
N ILE A 96 1.31 26.37 -38.92
CA ILE A 96 1.33 25.01 -39.47
C ILE A 96 2.67 24.80 -40.17
N GLN A 97 3.41 23.77 -39.77
CA GLN A 97 4.60 23.31 -40.47
C GLN A 97 4.26 22.08 -41.31
N GLY A 98 4.13 22.28 -42.62
CA GLY A 98 3.73 21.26 -43.59
C GLY A 98 2.43 21.62 -44.31
N ASP A 99 1.71 20.61 -44.78
CA ASP A 99 0.46 20.78 -45.53
C ASP A 99 -0.76 20.84 -44.61
N GLY A 100 -1.64 21.80 -44.84
CA GLY A 100 -2.88 21.96 -44.07
C GLY A 100 -3.30 23.42 -43.97
N PHE A 101 -4.50 23.65 -43.49
CA PHE A 101 -5.07 24.96 -43.22
C PHE A 101 -5.83 24.92 -41.90
N PHE A 102 -5.81 26.01 -41.15
CA PHE A 102 -6.73 26.20 -40.03
C PHE A 102 -8.14 26.40 -40.59
N VAL A 103 -9.12 25.79 -39.94
CA VAL A 103 -10.53 25.97 -40.28
C VAL A 103 -11.10 27.08 -39.41
N VAL A 104 -11.65 28.13 -40.02
CA VAL A 104 -12.30 29.25 -39.34
C VAL A 104 -13.71 29.43 -39.90
N SER A 105 -14.63 29.95 -39.10
CA SER A 105 -16.01 30.17 -39.54
C SER A 105 -16.50 31.57 -39.18
N PRO A 106 -17.15 32.29 -40.12
CA PRO A 106 -17.77 33.59 -39.84
C PRO A 106 -19.15 33.47 -39.17
N ASP A 107 -19.81 32.31 -39.26
CA ASP A 107 -21.23 32.13 -38.90
C ASP A 107 -21.47 30.98 -37.91
N GLY A 108 -20.42 30.62 -37.16
CA GLY A 108 -20.49 29.63 -36.09
C GLY A 108 -20.53 28.17 -36.57
N GLY A 109 -19.89 27.88 -37.69
CA GLY A 109 -19.64 26.53 -38.20
C GLY A 109 -20.52 26.09 -39.38
N LYS A 110 -21.35 26.98 -39.95
CA LYS A 110 -22.17 26.64 -41.14
C LYS A 110 -21.38 26.83 -42.42
N THR A 111 -20.56 27.87 -42.49
CA THR A 111 -19.62 28.11 -43.58
C THR A 111 -18.19 28.04 -43.04
N ASN A 112 -17.35 27.27 -43.72
CA ASN A 112 -15.96 27.07 -43.34
C ASN A 112 -15.05 27.79 -44.33
N TYR A 113 -14.16 28.61 -43.79
CA TYR A 113 -13.04 29.23 -44.47
C TYR A 113 -11.73 28.65 -43.97
N TYR A 114 -10.70 28.77 -44.78
CA TYR A 114 -9.42 28.11 -44.56
C TYR A 114 -8.32 29.15 -44.56
N THR A 115 -7.43 29.10 -43.57
CA THR A 115 -6.35 30.10 -43.45
C THR A 115 -5.02 29.47 -43.06
N ARG A 116 -3.94 30.11 -43.49
CA ARG A 116 -2.57 29.85 -43.01
C ARG A 116 -2.14 30.84 -41.93
N ASN A 117 -2.88 31.93 -41.77
CA ASN A 117 -2.63 32.88 -40.71
C ASN A 117 -3.17 32.33 -39.39
N GLY A 118 -2.30 32.13 -38.40
CA GLY A 118 -2.68 31.66 -37.07
C GLY A 118 -2.43 32.68 -35.96
N ASP A 119 -2.48 33.98 -36.27
CA ASP A 119 -2.60 35.03 -35.25
C ASP A 119 -4.00 35.00 -34.64
N PHE A 120 -4.18 34.07 -33.71
CA PHE A 120 -5.44 33.87 -33.00
C PHE A 120 -5.42 34.56 -31.64
N SER A 121 -6.53 35.16 -31.26
CA SER A 121 -6.72 35.78 -29.96
C SER A 121 -8.04 35.34 -29.35
N ARG A 122 -8.16 35.44 -28.03
CA ARG A 122 -9.40 35.13 -27.34
C ARG A 122 -10.26 36.39 -27.27
N ASP A 123 -11.53 36.29 -27.66
CA ASP A 123 -12.50 37.37 -27.45
C ASP A 123 -13.04 37.39 -26.00
N SER A 124 -13.89 38.35 -25.66
CA SER A 124 -14.50 38.48 -24.32
C SER A 124 -15.44 37.32 -23.96
N LEU A 125 -15.98 36.62 -24.96
CA LEU A 125 -16.86 35.45 -24.78
C LEU A 125 -16.07 34.14 -24.69
N GLY A 126 -14.74 34.20 -24.87
CA GLY A 126 -13.86 33.05 -24.83
C GLY A 126 -13.65 32.35 -26.17
N ASN A 127 -14.21 32.86 -27.27
CA ASN A 127 -14.00 32.28 -28.58
C ASN A 127 -12.57 32.53 -29.04
N PHE A 128 -11.98 31.52 -29.67
CA PHE A 128 -10.69 31.65 -30.32
C PHE A 128 -10.91 32.24 -31.72
N VAL A 129 -10.53 33.50 -31.92
CA VAL A 129 -10.83 34.27 -33.14
C VAL A 129 -9.58 34.72 -33.86
N ASP A 130 -9.65 34.77 -35.19
CA ASP A 130 -8.67 35.47 -36.01
C ASP A 130 -8.89 37.00 -35.97
N LYS A 131 -8.04 37.77 -36.67
CA LYS A 131 -8.16 39.23 -36.77
C LYS A 131 -9.39 39.72 -37.56
N ASN A 132 -10.01 38.84 -38.35
CA ASN A 132 -11.25 39.14 -39.06
C ASN A 132 -12.50 38.90 -38.18
N GLY A 133 -12.32 38.33 -36.99
CA GLY A 133 -13.40 37.93 -36.08
C GLY A 133 -14.00 36.55 -36.38
N TYR A 134 -13.36 35.75 -37.24
CA TYR A 134 -13.79 34.39 -37.55
C TYR A 134 -13.33 33.44 -36.46
N ILE A 135 -14.23 32.55 -36.02
CA ILE A 135 -13.96 31.64 -34.92
C ILE A 135 -13.28 30.38 -35.45
N VAL A 136 -12.16 30.01 -34.83
CA VAL A 136 -11.43 28.78 -35.13
C VAL A 136 -12.28 27.56 -34.78
N GLN A 137 -12.35 26.61 -35.69
CA GLN A 137 -13.10 25.37 -35.53
C GLN A 137 -12.21 24.24 -35.00
N GLY A 138 -12.81 23.34 -34.25
CA GLY A 138 -12.12 22.23 -33.63
C GLY A 138 -13.07 21.31 -32.86
N TRP A 139 -12.48 20.53 -31.97
CA TRP A 139 -13.20 19.67 -31.04
C TRP A 139 -13.00 20.20 -29.63
N MET A 140 -14.10 20.35 -28.89
CA MET A 140 -14.07 20.72 -27.48
C MET A 140 -13.97 19.46 -26.63
N ARG A 141 -13.33 19.56 -25.46
CA ARG A 141 -13.40 18.52 -24.43
C ARG A 141 -14.85 18.34 -23.99
N ASP A 142 -15.28 17.09 -23.85
CA ASP A 142 -16.56 16.77 -23.22
C ASP A 142 -16.41 16.87 -21.69
N ASP A 143 -17.31 17.62 -21.05
CA ASP A 143 -17.27 17.86 -19.60
C ASP A 143 -17.56 16.60 -18.77
N ALA A 144 -18.30 15.62 -19.31
CA ALA A 144 -18.68 14.41 -18.60
C ALA A 144 -17.64 13.29 -18.74
N THR A 145 -17.04 13.12 -19.92
CA THR A 145 -16.03 12.06 -20.14
C THR A 145 -14.61 12.58 -19.95
N GLY A 146 -14.40 13.90 -20.00
CA GLY A 146 -13.10 14.53 -19.88
C GLY A 146 -12.17 14.31 -21.09
N VAL A 147 -12.68 13.72 -22.18
CA VAL A 147 -11.93 13.37 -23.40
C VAL A 147 -12.32 14.28 -24.56
N ILE A 148 -11.39 14.52 -25.49
CA ILE A 148 -11.64 15.21 -26.76
C ILE A 148 -11.88 14.12 -27.82
N ASP A 149 -13.06 14.12 -28.46
CA ASP A 149 -13.38 13.20 -29.55
C ASP A 149 -13.18 13.87 -30.93
N PRO A 150 -12.10 13.55 -31.66
CA PRO A 150 -11.84 14.13 -32.98
C PRO A 150 -12.69 13.51 -34.11
N THR A 151 -13.54 12.51 -33.82
CA THR A 151 -14.44 11.90 -34.81
C THR A 151 -15.80 12.59 -34.90
N SER A 152 -16.15 13.36 -33.88
CA SER A 152 -17.36 14.19 -33.86
C SER A 152 -17.30 15.35 -34.87
N PRO A 153 -18.43 15.96 -35.26
CA PRO A 153 -18.42 17.17 -36.08
C PRO A 153 -17.66 18.31 -35.41
N ILE A 154 -16.89 19.08 -36.18
CA ILE A 154 -16.17 20.27 -35.68
C ILE A 154 -17.16 21.34 -35.20
N LYS A 155 -16.77 22.07 -34.15
CA LYS A 155 -17.51 23.16 -33.53
C LYS A 155 -16.58 24.34 -33.26
N ASN A 156 -17.15 25.48 -32.89
CA ASN A 156 -16.39 26.63 -32.42
C ASN A 156 -15.52 26.27 -31.21
N ILE A 157 -14.25 26.65 -31.26
CA ILE A 157 -13.38 26.58 -30.07
C ILE A 157 -13.72 27.74 -29.16
N GLN A 158 -14.37 27.42 -28.04
CA GLN A 158 -14.74 28.40 -27.02
C GLN A 158 -14.19 27.95 -25.68
N ILE A 159 -13.22 28.70 -25.17
CA ILE A 159 -12.68 28.49 -23.83
C ILE A 159 -13.11 29.72 -23.05
N GLN A 160 -13.87 29.61 -21.96
CA GLN A 160 -14.32 30.80 -21.22
C GLN A 160 -13.22 31.43 -20.35
N PRO A 161 -13.07 32.77 -20.29
CA PRO A 161 -12.21 33.43 -19.31
C PRO A 161 -12.68 33.09 -17.89
N GLY A 162 -11.77 32.67 -17.01
CA GLY A 162 -12.13 32.25 -15.66
C GLY A 162 -12.75 30.85 -15.56
N LEU A 163 -12.57 30.00 -16.59
CA LEU A 163 -12.93 28.58 -16.52
C LEU A 163 -12.38 27.96 -15.23
N SER A 164 -13.26 27.39 -14.43
CA SER A 164 -12.92 26.69 -13.19
C SER A 164 -13.17 25.20 -13.37
N THR A 165 -12.25 24.37 -12.92
CA THR A 165 -12.48 22.94 -12.78
C THR A 165 -13.02 22.67 -11.38
N PRO A 166 -14.10 21.86 -11.23
CA PRO A 166 -14.54 21.41 -9.92
C PRO A 166 -13.42 20.61 -9.24
N ALA A 167 -13.51 20.50 -7.91
CA ALA A 167 -12.68 19.54 -7.20
C ALA A 167 -13.01 18.12 -7.67
N ASN A 168 -12.00 17.26 -7.72
CA ASN A 168 -12.20 15.84 -7.96
C ASN A 168 -11.90 15.10 -6.66
N PRO A 169 -12.90 14.44 -6.04
CA PRO A 169 -12.65 13.61 -4.88
C PRO A 169 -11.70 12.47 -5.26
N THR A 170 -10.84 12.07 -4.33
CA THR A 170 -9.97 10.90 -4.49
C THR A 170 -10.81 9.64 -4.69
N SER A 171 -10.54 8.87 -5.75
CA SER A 171 -11.19 7.58 -6.00
C SER A 171 -10.23 6.41 -5.88
N GLU A 172 -8.92 6.65 -5.93
CA GLU A 172 -7.90 5.61 -5.81
C GLU A 172 -6.70 6.10 -4.97
N ILE A 173 -6.21 5.25 -4.08
CA ILE A 173 -4.93 5.37 -3.41
C ILE A 173 -4.04 4.21 -3.85
N SER A 174 -2.91 4.51 -4.48
CA SER A 174 -1.90 3.51 -4.81
C SER A 174 -0.68 3.65 -3.91
N MET A 175 -0.18 2.54 -3.39
CA MET A 175 1.02 2.49 -2.54
C MET A 175 1.98 1.42 -3.05
N LYS A 176 3.26 1.79 -3.09
CA LYS A 176 4.38 0.92 -3.38
C LYS A 176 5.43 1.06 -2.29
N GLY A 177 5.95 -0.06 -1.83
CA GLY A 177 6.95 -0.07 -0.79
C GLY A 177 7.30 -1.49 -0.37
N ASN A 178 8.16 -1.57 0.63
CA ASN A 178 8.61 -2.84 1.20
C ASN A 178 8.24 -2.93 2.68
N LEU A 179 7.78 -4.10 3.12
CA LEU A 179 7.58 -4.44 4.52
C LEU A 179 8.61 -5.51 4.94
N ASN A 180 9.41 -5.21 5.95
CA ASN A 180 10.52 -6.05 6.35
C ASN A 180 10.08 -7.44 6.86
N SER A 181 10.33 -8.49 6.08
CA SER A 181 10.08 -9.89 6.48
C SER A 181 11.25 -10.54 7.21
N GLY A 182 12.38 -9.85 7.29
CA GLY A 182 13.65 -10.30 7.81
C GLY A 182 13.73 -10.57 9.31
N SER A 183 14.94 -10.91 9.74
CA SER A 183 15.27 -11.22 11.14
C SER A 183 15.82 -10.03 11.93
N SER A 184 15.89 -8.85 11.32
CA SER A 184 16.32 -7.61 11.97
C SER A 184 15.51 -6.43 11.47
N ILE A 185 14.84 -5.73 12.39
CA ILE A 185 13.95 -4.59 12.10
C ILE A 185 14.51 -3.24 12.56
N GLY A 186 15.60 -3.26 13.33
CA GLY A 186 16.20 -2.05 13.90
C GLY A 186 15.19 -1.29 14.76
N THR A 187 14.91 -0.03 14.42
CA THR A 187 14.01 0.84 15.18
C THR A 187 12.55 0.82 14.68
N GLN A 188 12.25 0.11 13.59
CA GLN A 188 10.90 0.02 13.00
C GLN A 188 10.08 -1.06 13.71
N LYS A 189 9.73 -0.78 14.96
CA LYS A 189 9.10 -1.73 15.86
C LYS A 189 8.01 -1.09 16.71
N SER A 190 6.98 -1.86 17.05
CA SER A 190 6.03 -1.54 18.12
C SER A 190 6.04 -2.66 19.16
N PRO A 191 5.69 -2.39 20.42
CA PRO A 191 5.38 -3.44 21.37
C PRO A 191 4.29 -4.38 20.84
N VAL A 192 4.28 -5.64 21.29
CA VAL A 192 3.11 -6.53 21.13
C VAL A 192 1.88 -5.91 21.81
N TYR A 193 0.70 -6.35 21.38
CA TYR A 193 -0.57 -5.88 21.95
C TYR A 193 -0.66 -6.22 23.44
N SER A 194 -1.31 -5.33 24.20
CA SER A 194 -1.67 -5.62 25.59
C SER A 194 -2.65 -6.78 25.64
N LEU A 195 -2.52 -7.60 26.68
CA LEU A 195 -3.39 -8.72 26.98
C LEU A 195 -3.69 -8.67 28.47
N ASP A 196 -4.95 -8.82 28.85
CA ASP A 196 -5.36 -8.89 30.23
C ASP A 196 -5.06 -10.27 30.86
N SER A 197 -5.53 -10.50 32.08
CA SER A 197 -5.34 -11.79 32.78
C SER A 197 -6.35 -12.86 32.37
N LYS A 198 -7.44 -12.44 31.74
CA LYS A 198 -8.58 -13.28 31.39
C LYS A 198 -8.32 -13.89 30.03
N ASN A 199 -9.07 -14.93 29.69
CA ASN A 199 -8.92 -15.60 28.41
C ASN A 199 -10.31 -15.84 27.84
N GLY A 200 -10.51 -15.39 26.61
CA GLY A 200 -11.77 -15.60 25.93
C GLY A 200 -12.87 -14.62 26.36
N TRP A 201 -12.53 -13.50 27.01
CA TRP A 201 -13.47 -12.43 27.40
C TRP A 201 -12.76 -11.18 27.95
N ILE A 202 -13.45 -10.05 27.92
CA ILE A 202 -12.98 -8.75 28.43
C ILE A 202 -14.02 -8.18 29.41
N ASP A 203 -13.56 -7.67 30.56
CA ASP A 203 -14.43 -7.00 31.54
C ASP A 203 -14.67 -5.53 31.13
N LEU A 204 -15.80 -5.25 30.48
CA LEU A 204 -16.14 -3.90 29.99
C LEU A 204 -16.71 -3.00 31.09
N ASN A 205 -17.35 -3.59 32.10
CA ASN A 205 -18.10 -2.88 33.12
C ASN A 205 -17.37 -2.82 34.49
N GLY A 206 -16.25 -3.54 34.63
CA GLY A 206 -15.40 -3.58 35.81
C GLY A 206 -15.96 -4.44 36.96
N ASN A 207 -16.90 -5.35 36.68
CA ASN A 207 -17.56 -6.16 37.70
C ASN A 207 -16.89 -7.54 37.91
N ASN A 208 -15.89 -7.89 37.10
CA ASN A 208 -15.20 -9.18 37.06
C ASN A 208 -16.14 -10.39 36.92
N ILE A 209 -17.22 -10.25 36.16
CA ILE A 209 -18.20 -11.30 35.87
C ILE A 209 -18.33 -11.40 34.36
N LYS A 210 -18.30 -12.61 33.81
CA LYS A 210 -18.43 -12.81 32.36
C LYS A 210 -19.90 -12.70 31.94
N GLU A 211 -20.21 -11.68 31.14
CA GLU A 211 -21.53 -11.51 30.50
C GLU A 211 -21.51 -11.95 29.02
N ASP A 212 -22.70 -12.22 28.44
CA ASP A 212 -22.83 -12.66 27.05
C ASP A 212 -22.25 -11.65 26.03
N ASN A 213 -22.22 -10.36 26.37
CA ASN A 213 -21.68 -9.26 25.56
C ASN A 213 -20.18 -8.98 25.78
N GLU A 214 -19.53 -9.78 26.61
CA GLU A 214 -18.11 -9.62 27.01
C GLU A 214 -17.23 -10.76 26.47
N VAL A 215 -17.81 -11.69 25.71
CA VAL A 215 -17.05 -12.75 25.03
C VAL A 215 -16.15 -12.15 23.96
N HIS A 216 -14.87 -12.48 24.02
CA HIS A 216 -13.85 -12.01 23.09
C HIS A 216 -12.88 -13.16 22.80
N ASN A 217 -12.31 -13.27 21.61
CA ASN A 217 -11.27 -14.25 21.32
C ASN A 217 -10.02 -13.55 20.82
N GLU A 218 -9.00 -13.49 21.67
CA GLU A 218 -7.77 -12.75 21.42
C GLU A 218 -6.97 -13.34 20.24
N ASN A 219 -7.19 -14.61 19.92
CA ASN A 219 -6.55 -15.30 18.79
C ASN A 219 -7.36 -15.18 17.47
N ASP A 220 -8.57 -14.64 17.49
CA ASP A 220 -9.34 -14.37 16.27
C ASP A 220 -8.92 -13.04 15.66
N VAL A 221 -8.49 -13.08 14.39
CA VAL A 221 -8.04 -11.90 13.67
C VAL A 221 -9.15 -10.90 13.35
N ASN A 222 -10.41 -11.31 13.46
CA ASN A 222 -11.59 -10.51 13.15
C ASN A 222 -12.23 -9.89 14.40
N ASP A 223 -11.92 -10.41 15.59
CA ASP A 223 -12.41 -9.90 16.86
C ASP A 223 -11.41 -8.84 17.35
N ASN A 224 -11.69 -7.57 17.09
CA ASN A 224 -10.76 -6.47 17.33
C ASN A 224 -11.27 -5.60 18.47
N GLN A 225 -10.37 -5.14 19.33
CA GLN A 225 -10.70 -4.19 20.39
C GLN A 225 -9.73 -3.02 20.36
N PHE A 226 -10.24 -1.83 20.66
CA PHE A 226 -9.49 -0.59 20.54
C PHE A 226 -9.54 0.25 21.79
N TYR A 227 -8.38 0.79 22.16
CA TYR A 227 -8.26 1.85 23.15
C TYR A 227 -7.67 3.13 22.55
N VAL A 228 -7.92 4.24 23.23
CA VAL A 228 -7.32 5.54 22.92
C VAL A 228 -6.06 5.70 23.76
N ASP A 229 -4.89 5.77 23.11
CA ASP A 229 -3.64 6.01 23.81
C ASP A 229 -3.54 7.46 24.33
N SER A 230 -2.51 7.73 25.14
CA SER A 230 -2.24 9.09 25.66
C SER A 230 -2.03 10.18 24.58
N ASN A 231 -1.73 9.77 23.34
CA ASN A 231 -1.58 10.65 22.18
C ASN A 231 -2.88 10.78 21.36
N LYS A 232 -4.01 10.27 21.87
CA LYS A 232 -5.31 10.24 21.19
C LYS A 232 -5.27 9.45 19.87
N GLN A 233 -4.38 8.47 19.76
CA GLN A 233 -4.37 7.53 18.66
C GLN A 233 -5.13 6.29 19.07
N MET A 234 -5.93 5.76 18.14
CA MET A 234 -6.59 4.48 18.36
C MET A 234 -5.56 3.37 18.20
N LYS A 235 -5.47 2.49 19.18
CA LYS A 235 -4.56 1.36 19.20
C LYS A 235 -5.35 0.09 19.42
N LEU A 236 -4.90 -0.98 18.79
CA LEU A 236 -5.45 -2.30 18.98
C LEU A 236 -4.93 -2.89 20.30
N GLU A 237 -5.80 -3.57 21.03
CA GLU A 237 -5.49 -4.35 22.23
C GLU A 237 -6.15 -5.74 22.16
N GLU A 238 -5.90 -6.57 23.17
CA GLU A 238 -6.49 -7.90 23.34
C GLU A 238 -6.27 -8.81 22.13
N ARG A 239 -5.05 -8.80 21.58
CA ARG A 239 -4.71 -9.62 20.40
C ARG A 239 -3.47 -10.47 20.57
N GLY A 240 -3.65 -11.77 20.40
CA GLY A 240 -2.60 -12.77 20.29
C GLY A 240 -1.76 -12.58 19.02
N VAL A 241 -0.44 -12.64 19.16
CA VAL A 241 0.51 -12.57 18.05
C VAL A 241 1.33 -13.85 18.03
N ASP A 242 1.61 -14.39 16.84
CA ASP A 242 2.46 -15.57 16.67
C ASP A 242 3.87 -15.32 17.23
N LEU A 243 4.29 -16.15 18.18
CA LEU A 243 5.60 -16.06 18.84
C LEU A 243 6.78 -16.22 17.85
N GLY A 244 6.54 -16.87 16.70
CA GLY A 244 7.54 -17.11 15.66
C GLY A 244 8.00 -15.85 14.93
N VAL A 245 7.19 -14.77 14.94
CA VAL A 245 7.49 -13.51 14.22
C VAL A 245 7.90 -12.36 15.11
N LEU A 246 8.15 -12.61 16.40
CA LEU A 246 8.45 -11.58 17.38
C LEU A 246 9.96 -11.25 17.49
N PHE A 247 10.22 -10.08 18.05
CA PHE A 247 11.55 -9.47 18.16
C PHE A 247 11.86 -9.06 19.60
N ASN A 248 13.15 -9.03 19.93
CA ASN A 248 13.64 -8.50 21.19
C ASN A 248 13.76 -6.96 21.17
N ASP A 249 14.18 -6.36 22.28
CA ASP A 249 14.37 -4.91 22.37
C ASP A 249 15.48 -4.35 21.47
N SER A 250 16.42 -5.17 21.01
CA SER A 250 17.41 -4.75 20.01
C SER A 250 16.87 -4.77 18.57
N GLY A 251 15.64 -5.23 18.36
CA GLY A 251 15.03 -5.38 17.04
C GLY A 251 15.54 -6.62 16.30
N GLU A 252 16.09 -7.60 17.02
CA GLU A 252 16.47 -8.90 16.46
C GLU A 252 15.34 -9.91 16.65
N GLY A 253 15.03 -10.67 15.61
CA GLY A 253 14.00 -11.70 15.64
C GLY A 253 14.39 -12.84 16.56
N PHE A 254 13.43 -13.37 17.32
CA PHE A 254 13.65 -14.60 18.08
C PHE A 254 13.92 -15.79 17.15
N ASN A 255 13.32 -15.80 15.96
CA ASN A 255 13.41 -16.90 14.99
C ASN A 255 13.06 -18.25 15.65
N LEU A 256 11.97 -18.26 16.43
CA LEU A 256 11.53 -19.44 17.14
C LEU A 256 11.10 -20.52 16.14
N ARG A 257 11.54 -21.76 16.37
CA ARG A 257 11.24 -22.91 15.51
C ARG A 257 10.44 -23.94 16.29
N GLU A 258 9.79 -24.85 15.55
CA GLU A 258 9.02 -25.96 16.11
C GLU A 258 9.79 -26.66 17.24
N GLY A 259 9.16 -26.80 18.40
CA GLY A 259 9.71 -27.46 19.59
C GLY A 259 10.68 -26.61 20.42
N GLN A 260 11.19 -25.49 19.92
CA GLN A 260 12.02 -24.58 20.72
C GLN A 260 11.18 -23.88 21.78
N GLY A 261 11.83 -23.43 22.85
CA GLY A 261 11.09 -22.84 23.96
C GLY A 261 11.94 -22.50 25.17
N MET A 262 11.29 -22.51 26.33
CA MET A 262 11.92 -22.18 27.61
C MET A 262 11.35 -23.03 28.74
N TRP A 263 12.14 -23.14 29.81
CA TRP A 263 11.68 -23.60 31.11
C TRP A 263 11.31 -22.40 31.96
N VAL A 264 10.15 -22.47 32.62
CA VAL A 264 9.74 -21.51 33.65
C VAL A 264 9.50 -22.29 34.94
N SER A 265 10.19 -21.89 36.00
CA SER A 265 9.96 -22.36 37.35
C SER A 265 9.26 -21.29 38.15
N TYR A 266 8.28 -21.70 38.96
CA TYR A 266 7.48 -20.82 39.81
C TYR A 266 7.88 -20.89 41.29
N ALA A 267 8.60 -21.95 41.67
CA ALA A 267 9.17 -22.12 43.00
C ALA A 267 10.41 -22.99 42.93
N ASP A 268 11.30 -22.87 43.92
CA ASP A 268 12.35 -23.87 44.11
C ASP A 268 11.70 -25.22 44.40
N ALA A 269 12.08 -26.28 43.67
CA ALA A 269 11.65 -27.62 44.02
C ALA A 269 12.32 -28.00 45.35
N LYS A 270 11.51 -28.28 46.37
CA LYS A 270 11.98 -28.63 47.72
C LYS A 270 11.28 -29.90 48.18
N ALA A 271 12.04 -30.86 48.73
CA ALA A 271 11.48 -32.07 49.32
C ALA A 271 12.19 -32.38 50.63
N THR A 272 11.42 -32.68 51.68
CA THR A 272 11.96 -33.16 52.96
C THR A 272 11.68 -34.65 53.09
N LEU A 273 12.75 -35.45 53.08
CA LEU A 273 12.70 -36.90 53.09
C LEU A 273 13.22 -37.43 54.42
N THR A 274 12.68 -38.57 54.87
CA THR A 274 13.16 -39.28 56.07
C THR A 274 13.64 -40.67 55.64
N PRO A 275 14.92 -40.82 55.28
CA PRO A 275 15.43 -42.08 54.75
C PRO A 275 15.41 -43.18 55.81
N GLY A 276 14.84 -44.33 55.45
CA GLY A 276 14.82 -45.55 56.26
C GLY A 276 15.82 -46.59 55.78
N GLY A 277 16.05 -47.64 56.56
CA GLY A 277 16.92 -48.77 56.17
C GLY A 277 18.40 -48.64 56.57
N LEU A 278 18.82 -47.51 57.15
CA LEU A 278 20.14 -47.34 57.75
C LEU A 278 20.16 -47.94 59.18
N ALA A 279 20.99 -48.96 59.41
CA ALA A 279 21.06 -49.61 60.72
C ALA A 279 21.77 -48.73 61.76
N ALA A 280 21.24 -48.67 62.98
CA ALA A 280 21.77 -47.87 64.10
C ALA A 280 23.22 -48.22 64.55
N GLY A 281 23.89 -49.16 63.88
CA GLY A 281 25.26 -49.60 64.15
C GLY A 281 26.20 -49.55 62.93
N GLY A 282 25.84 -48.86 61.84
CA GLY A 282 26.72 -48.64 60.68
C GLY A 282 26.86 -49.82 59.71
N ALA A 283 25.89 -50.76 59.71
CA ALA A 283 25.85 -51.81 58.70
C ALA A 283 25.57 -51.20 57.31
N ALA A 284 26.33 -51.64 56.31
CA ALA A 284 26.19 -51.17 54.93
C ALA A 284 24.82 -51.51 54.35
N ALA A 285 24.09 -50.50 53.89
CA ALA A 285 22.88 -50.64 53.09
C ALA A 285 23.17 -50.22 51.65
N GLN A 286 22.53 -50.87 50.67
CA GLN A 286 22.71 -50.54 49.26
C GLN A 286 21.83 -49.35 48.88
N LEU A 287 22.43 -48.27 48.37
CA LEU A 287 21.75 -47.16 47.72
C LEU A 287 21.81 -47.38 46.20
N HIS A 288 20.64 -47.45 45.56
CA HIS A 288 20.50 -47.55 44.11
C HIS A 288 19.26 -46.78 43.66
N ILE A 289 19.45 -45.55 43.20
CA ILE A 289 18.35 -44.63 42.88
C ILE A 289 18.65 -43.91 41.57
N SER A 290 17.62 -43.41 40.91
CA SER A 290 17.74 -42.45 39.81
C SER A 290 17.16 -41.11 40.24
N ILE A 291 17.90 -40.02 39.97
CA ILE A 291 17.46 -38.65 40.22
C ILE A 291 17.33 -37.95 38.86
N ASN A 292 16.13 -37.50 38.53
CA ASN A 292 15.80 -36.86 37.25
C ASN A 292 16.29 -37.67 36.04
N GLY A 293 16.18 -39.00 36.11
CA GLY A 293 16.64 -39.93 35.06
C GLY A 293 18.14 -40.26 35.10
N ILE A 294 18.94 -39.63 35.96
CA ILE A 294 20.37 -39.93 36.14
C ILE A 294 20.56 -40.96 37.26
N GLU A 295 21.09 -42.13 36.90
CA GLU A 295 21.38 -43.21 37.84
C GLU A 295 22.54 -42.85 38.78
N ILE A 296 22.33 -43.08 40.08
CA ILE A 296 23.39 -43.26 41.07
C ILE A 296 23.64 -44.77 41.17
N PRO A 297 24.79 -45.27 40.67
CA PRO A 297 25.07 -46.70 40.66
C PRO A 297 24.99 -47.32 42.05
N ALA A 298 24.60 -48.60 42.10
CA ALA A 298 24.48 -49.37 43.33
C ALA A 298 25.74 -49.25 44.20
N THR A 299 25.61 -48.58 45.35
CA THR A 299 26.73 -48.30 46.26
C THR A 299 26.34 -48.56 47.71
N ASN A 300 27.32 -48.96 48.52
CA ASN A 300 27.09 -49.18 49.95
C ASN A 300 27.21 -47.86 50.71
N VAL A 301 26.19 -47.54 51.51
CA VAL A 301 26.13 -46.38 52.40
C VAL A 301 25.96 -46.85 53.86
N THR A 302 26.63 -46.20 54.81
CA THR A 302 26.53 -46.56 56.24
C THR A 302 25.94 -45.43 57.08
N THR A 303 26.05 -44.18 56.61
CA THR A 303 25.53 -43.00 57.28
C THR A 303 24.67 -42.14 56.36
N LEU A 304 23.85 -41.26 56.95
CA LEU A 304 23.07 -40.28 56.20
C LEU A 304 23.97 -39.31 55.39
N ASN A 305 25.17 -39.00 55.91
CA ASN A 305 26.17 -38.20 55.21
C ASN A 305 26.64 -38.87 53.91
N ASP A 306 26.74 -40.20 53.88
CA ASP A 306 27.12 -40.91 52.66
C ASP A 306 26.04 -40.78 51.59
N VAL A 307 24.76 -40.89 51.98
CA VAL A 307 23.61 -40.69 51.09
C VAL A 307 23.63 -39.27 50.51
N VAL A 308 23.76 -38.26 51.36
CA VAL A 308 23.82 -36.84 50.92
C VAL A 308 25.02 -36.59 50.01
N SER A 309 26.19 -37.13 50.33
CA SER A 309 27.40 -36.98 49.50
C SER A 309 27.24 -37.64 48.12
N LYS A 310 26.53 -38.78 48.04
CA LYS A 310 26.24 -39.42 46.75
C LYS A 310 25.24 -38.64 45.91
N ILE A 311 24.20 -38.09 46.53
CA ILE A 311 23.25 -37.21 45.83
C ILE A 311 23.99 -35.97 45.29
N ASN A 312 24.81 -35.32 46.13
CA ASN A 312 25.57 -34.13 45.72
C ASN A 312 26.66 -34.41 44.67
N SER A 313 27.05 -35.67 44.45
CA SER A 313 28.05 -36.01 43.43
C SER A 313 27.54 -35.88 41.99
N ILE A 314 26.21 -35.80 41.81
CA ILE A 314 25.57 -35.64 40.49
C ILE A 314 24.87 -34.28 40.33
N THR A 315 25.05 -33.34 41.26
CA THR A 315 24.43 -32.00 41.19
C THR A 315 24.76 -31.25 39.90
N ASP A 316 25.97 -31.39 39.36
CA ASP A 316 26.36 -30.77 38.08
C ASP A 316 25.57 -31.29 36.87
N LYS A 317 24.85 -32.41 37.04
CA LYS A 317 23.99 -33.04 36.03
C LYS A 317 22.51 -32.92 36.35
N THR A 318 22.14 -32.86 37.63
CA THR A 318 20.73 -32.85 38.06
C THR A 318 20.22 -31.53 38.62
N GLY A 319 21.11 -30.60 38.98
CA GLY A 319 20.74 -29.36 39.69
C GLY A 319 20.29 -29.57 41.14
N VAL A 320 20.10 -30.82 41.58
CA VAL A 320 19.60 -31.15 42.92
C VAL A 320 20.73 -31.11 43.93
N THR A 321 20.51 -30.36 45.02
CA THR A 321 21.39 -30.31 46.19
C THR A 321 20.71 -30.97 47.38
N ALA A 322 21.48 -31.70 48.19
CA ALA A 322 21.02 -32.37 49.40
C ALA A 322 21.74 -31.83 50.63
N SER A 323 21.00 -31.63 51.71
CA SER A 323 21.54 -31.26 53.02
C SER A 323 20.83 -32.02 54.15
N ILE A 324 21.50 -32.19 55.29
CA ILE A 324 20.88 -32.83 56.46
C ILE A 324 20.19 -31.77 57.30
N ILE A 325 18.92 -32.01 57.62
CA ILE A 325 18.13 -31.20 58.55
C ILE A 325 17.60 -32.08 59.69
N ASN A 326 17.36 -31.49 60.86
CA ASN A 326 16.78 -32.15 62.03
C ASN A 326 17.47 -33.48 62.45
N GLY A 327 18.75 -33.68 62.09
CA GLY A 327 19.59 -34.83 62.45
C GLY A 327 19.27 -36.16 61.75
N ASN A 328 18.06 -36.37 61.23
CA ASN A 328 17.62 -37.63 60.62
C ASN A 328 16.82 -37.45 59.31
N GLN A 329 16.77 -36.23 58.76
CA GLN A 329 16.05 -35.90 57.54
C GLN A 329 17.01 -35.33 56.49
N ILE A 330 16.70 -35.56 55.22
CA ILE A 330 17.39 -34.95 54.09
C ILE A 330 16.46 -33.90 53.48
N GLN A 331 16.96 -32.68 53.32
CA GLN A 331 16.31 -31.66 52.51
C GLN A 331 16.97 -31.62 51.14
N LEU A 332 16.16 -31.84 50.11
CA LEU A 332 16.53 -31.66 48.72
C LEU A 332 16.07 -30.29 48.25
N VAL A 333 16.93 -29.59 47.51
CA VAL A 333 16.62 -28.31 46.90
C VAL A 333 17.15 -28.28 45.48
N ASN A 334 16.28 -27.99 44.51
CA ASN A 334 16.65 -27.60 43.15
C ASN A 334 16.04 -26.23 42.87
N GLN A 335 16.89 -25.23 42.61
CA GLN A 335 16.46 -23.86 42.30
C GLN A 335 15.94 -23.73 40.86
N ASN A 336 16.09 -24.76 40.03
CA ASN A 336 15.71 -24.78 38.61
C ASN A 336 16.35 -23.69 37.73
N ALA A 337 17.26 -22.88 38.28
CA ALA A 337 17.87 -21.72 37.64
C ALA A 337 19.08 -22.07 36.74
N SER A 338 19.49 -23.34 36.70
CA SER A 338 20.63 -23.82 35.92
C SER A 338 20.21 -24.91 34.94
N GLY A 339 20.94 -25.04 33.83
CA GLY A 339 20.67 -26.07 32.83
C GLY A 339 19.51 -25.80 31.91
N THR A 340 19.45 -26.56 30.82
CA THR A 340 18.44 -26.43 29.74
C THR A 340 17.70 -27.75 29.44
N THR A 341 18.14 -28.86 30.04
CA THR A 341 17.61 -30.21 29.82
C THR A 341 16.71 -30.65 30.98
N ASP A 342 15.79 -31.57 30.71
CA ASP A 342 14.87 -32.19 31.68
C ASP A 342 15.60 -32.68 32.95
N SER A 343 16.78 -33.30 32.82
CA SER A 343 17.53 -33.82 33.97
C SER A 343 17.91 -32.77 35.03
N MET A 344 18.01 -31.49 34.65
CA MET A 344 18.42 -30.40 35.55
C MET A 344 17.24 -29.68 36.21
N LYS A 345 16.00 -30.06 35.91
CA LYS A 345 14.78 -29.43 36.41
C LYS A 345 14.07 -30.35 37.40
N ASN A 346 13.35 -29.74 38.33
CA ASN A 346 12.51 -30.41 39.32
C ASN A 346 13.29 -31.41 40.18
N ILE A 347 12.57 -32.18 41.00
CA ILE A 347 13.12 -33.29 41.79
C ILE A 347 12.23 -34.52 41.58
N ASN A 348 12.74 -35.50 40.86
CA ASN A 348 12.13 -36.81 40.70
C ASN A 348 13.13 -37.88 41.12
N ILE A 349 12.84 -38.60 42.20
CA ILE A 349 13.65 -39.71 42.70
C ILE A 349 12.86 -41.01 42.60
N THR A 350 13.44 -41.97 41.89
CA THR A 350 12.91 -43.34 41.76
C THR A 350 13.88 -44.34 42.36
N ALA A 351 13.36 -45.31 43.11
CA ALA A 351 14.17 -46.42 43.60
C ALA A 351 14.42 -47.44 42.47
N LEU A 352 15.67 -47.87 42.32
CA LEU A 352 16.05 -48.90 41.34
C LEU A 352 16.15 -50.27 42.03
N ASN A 353 16.14 -51.34 41.22
CA ASN A 353 16.19 -52.71 41.73
C ASN A 353 17.42 -52.95 42.64
N GLY A 354 17.20 -53.45 43.85
CA GLY A 354 18.26 -53.69 44.85
C GLY A 354 18.46 -52.57 45.87
N ASN A 355 17.78 -51.43 45.72
CA ASN A 355 17.82 -50.36 46.71
C ASN A 355 17.29 -50.81 48.08
N ALA A 356 18.10 -50.64 49.12
CA ALA A 356 17.77 -50.98 50.50
C ALA A 356 17.36 -49.75 51.34
N ILE A 357 17.49 -48.54 50.79
CA ILE A 357 17.13 -47.29 51.47
C ILE A 357 15.68 -46.92 51.12
N THR A 358 14.79 -46.89 52.12
CA THR A 358 13.36 -46.58 51.93
C THR A 358 13.07 -45.09 52.17
N GLY A 359 11.93 -44.59 51.71
CA GLY A 359 11.49 -43.21 52.00
C GLY A 359 12.25 -42.11 51.25
N LEU A 360 12.92 -42.47 50.15
CA LEU A 360 13.62 -41.55 49.26
C LEU A 360 12.84 -41.15 48.00
N GLU A 361 11.79 -41.89 47.65
CA GLU A 361 11.02 -41.66 46.43
C GLU A 361 10.16 -40.41 46.55
N THR A 362 10.23 -39.53 45.54
CA THR A 362 9.48 -38.28 45.52
C THR A 362 9.42 -37.72 44.10
N ASN A 363 8.35 -37.01 43.80
CA ASN A 363 8.18 -36.24 42.58
C ASN A 363 7.70 -34.82 42.91
N VAL A 364 8.61 -33.85 42.93
CA VAL A 364 8.31 -32.44 43.19
C VAL A 364 8.56 -31.64 41.92
N ILE A 365 7.46 -31.28 41.26
CA ILE A 365 7.42 -30.46 40.05
C ILE A 365 7.05 -29.03 40.44
N THR A 366 7.93 -28.09 40.04
CA THR A 366 7.74 -26.64 40.20
C THR A 366 8.19 -25.86 38.96
N ALA A 367 8.63 -26.57 37.92
CA ALA A 367 9.07 -26.02 36.64
C ALA A 367 8.47 -26.79 35.46
N TYR A 368 8.04 -26.05 34.44
CA TYR A 368 7.42 -26.56 33.23
C TYR A 368 8.12 -26.05 31.97
N LYS A 369 8.10 -26.87 30.91
CA LYS A 369 8.64 -26.52 29.60
C LYS A 369 7.54 -26.01 28.68
N TYR A 370 7.74 -24.82 28.13
CA TYR A 370 6.88 -24.16 27.17
C TYR A 370 7.54 -24.24 25.81
N THR A 371 6.91 -24.93 24.86
CA THR A 371 7.46 -25.18 23.53
C THR A 371 6.57 -24.58 22.45
N TYR A 372 7.18 -23.91 21.49
CA TYR A 372 6.48 -23.31 20.37
C TYR A 372 6.05 -24.34 19.33
N SER A 373 4.84 -24.18 18.81
CA SER A 373 4.39 -24.85 17.59
C SER A 373 3.91 -23.85 16.55
N THR A 374 4.18 -24.17 15.29
CA THR A 374 3.69 -23.44 14.12
C THR A 374 2.19 -23.64 13.88
N VAL A 375 1.58 -24.63 14.54
CA VAL A 375 0.15 -24.91 14.46
C VAL A 375 -0.51 -24.42 15.74
N ALA A 376 -1.61 -23.68 15.59
CA ALA A 376 -2.43 -23.25 16.72
C ALA A 376 -2.94 -24.48 17.50
N GLY A 377 -2.74 -24.45 18.82
CA GLY A 377 -3.17 -25.51 19.72
C GLY A 377 -3.22 -24.99 21.16
N THR A 378 -4.12 -25.57 21.95
CA THR A 378 -4.24 -25.24 23.37
C THR A 378 -3.27 -26.10 24.19
N ALA A 379 -2.53 -25.48 25.09
CA ALA A 379 -1.66 -26.18 26.01
C ALA A 379 -2.47 -27.18 26.86
N THR A 380 -1.96 -28.42 26.98
CA THR A 380 -2.53 -29.41 27.90
C THR A 380 -1.77 -29.34 29.22
N HIS A 381 -2.52 -29.18 30.32
CA HIS A 381 -1.96 -29.02 31.66
C HIS A 381 -2.11 -30.30 32.49
N SER A 382 -1.05 -30.66 33.20
CA SER A 382 -0.96 -31.83 34.08
C SER A 382 0.23 -31.70 35.02
N TYR A 383 0.20 -32.41 36.16
CA TYR A 383 1.34 -32.56 37.04
C TYR A 383 2.35 -33.57 36.49
N ASP A 384 2.92 -33.25 35.33
CA ASP A 384 3.88 -34.06 34.58
C ASP A 384 4.82 -33.12 33.82
N ASP A 385 6.11 -33.17 34.14
CA ASP A 385 7.14 -32.33 33.53
C ASP A 385 7.72 -32.95 32.23
N SER A 386 7.38 -34.19 31.93
CA SER A 386 7.69 -34.82 30.64
C SER A 386 6.83 -34.26 29.52
N MET A 387 5.60 -33.81 29.83
CA MET A 387 4.66 -33.18 28.90
C MET A 387 4.97 -31.69 28.73
N ALA A 388 5.27 -31.27 27.50
CA ALA A 388 5.47 -29.86 27.19
C ALA A 388 4.14 -29.10 27.07
N ARG A 389 4.13 -27.84 27.51
CA ARG A 389 3.06 -26.87 27.22
C ARG A 389 3.28 -26.32 25.82
N VAL A 390 2.47 -26.76 24.88
CA VAL A 390 2.55 -26.31 23.48
C VAL A 390 1.81 -24.98 23.32
N VAL A 391 2.50 -23.97 22.78
CA VAL A 391 1.97 -22.60 22.63
C VAL A 391 2.25 -22.08 21.22
N HIS A 392 1.35 -21.26 20.66
CA HIS A 392 1.53 -20.62 19.36
C HIS A 392 1.57 -19.10 19.47
N THR A 393 0.58 -18.50 20.13
CA THR A 393 0.47 -17.05 20.29
C THR A 393 1.00 -16.54 21.63
N THR A 394 1.17 -15.22 21.74
CA THR A 394 1.43 -14.54 23.02
C THR A 394 0.35 -14.82 24.05
N GLU A 395 -0.92 -14.93 23.63
CA GLU A 395 -2.04 -15.27 24.53
C GLU A 395 -1.93 -16.71 25.02
N ASP A 396 -1.63 -17.67 24.13
CA ASP A 396 -1.46 -19.07 24.52
C ASP A 396 -0.36 -19.21 25.59
N LEU A 397 0.75 -18.48 25.42
CA LEU A 397 1.84 -18.48 26.39
C LEU A 397 1.45 -17.83 27.72
N ARG A 398 0.81 -16.65 27.66
CA ARG A 398 0.36 -15.93 28.86
C ARG A 398 -0.61 -16.78 29.67
N LYS A 399 -1.64 -17.33 29.03
CA LYS A 399 -2.62 -18.24 29.63
C LYS A 399 -1.96 -19.47 30.24
N ALA A 400 -1.11 -20.16 29.47
CA ALA A 400 -0.45 -21.36 29.95
C ALA A 400 0.42 -21.08 31.19
N MET A 401 1.12 -19.93 31.19
CA MET A 401 1.91 -19.50 32.34
C MET A 401 1.05 -19.21 33.58
N GLN A 402 -0.14 -18.64 33.40
CA GLN A 402 -1.08 -18.37 34.48
C GLN A 402 -1.67 -19.67 35.05
N THR A 403 -2.11 -20.59 34.19
CA THR A 403 -2.67 -21.88 34.61
C THR A 403 -1.67 -22.71 35.39
N ASP A 404 -0.42 -22.82 34.93
CA ASP A 404 0.60 -23.58 35.67
C ASP A 404 0.93 -22.93 37.02
N ALA A 405 1.05 -21.60 37.09
CA ALA A 405 1.32 -20.90 38.34
C ALA A 405 0.22 -21.11 39.40
N ARG A 406 -1.03 -21.28 38.96
CA ARG A 406 -2.19 -21.43 39.84
C ARG A 406 -2.45 -22.86 40.31
N GLU A 407 -2.33 -23.85 39.43
CA GLU A 407 -2.93 -25.17 39.68
C GLU A 407 -1.94 -26.34 39.81
N TYR A 408 -0.75 -26.21 39.24
CA TYR A 408 0.13 -27.37 39.02
C TYR A 408 1.49 -27.27 39.74
N VAL A 409 1.77 -26.19 40.47
CA VAL A 409 3.06 -26.03 41.18
C VAL A 409 2.98 -26.56 42.60
N ASN A 410 3.97 -27.35 43.04
CA ASN A 410 4.08 -27.79 44.44
C ASN A 410 4.86 -26.78 45.29
N TYR A 411 4.16 -25.75 45.78
CA TYR A 411 4.73 -24.70 46.64
C TYR A 411 5.12 -25.17 48.04
N THR A 412 4.39 -26.15 48.59
CA THR A 412 4.61 -26.65 49.96
C THR A 412 5.83 -27.58 50.08
N GLY A 413 6.27 -28.17 48.95
CA GLY A 413 7.32 -29.18 48.94
C GLY A 413 6.88 -30.50 49.58
N GLU A 414 5.58 -30.75 49.62
CA GLU A 414 5.03 -32.01 50.12
C GLU A 414 5.42 -33.15 49.18
N VAL A 415 5.79 -34.29 49.78
CA VAL A 415 6.27 -35.45 49.03
C VAL A 415 5.11 -36.08 48.27
N VAL A 416 5.14 -35.95 46.95
CA VAL A 416 4.27 -36.69 46.03
C VAL A 416 4.97 -38.00 45.69
N GLY A 417 4.31 -39.13 45.92
CA GLY A 417 4.86 -40.44 45.51
C GLY A 417 4.82 -40.61 43.99
N ASN A 418 5.65 -41.50 43.44
CA ASN A 418 5.74 -41.77 42.00
C ASN A 418 4.54 -42.57 41.42
N ASN A 419 3.41 -42.60 42.12
CA ASN A 419 2.19 -43.29 41.66
C ASN A 419 1.36 -42.33 40.80
N ALA A 420 0.72 -42.84 39.74
CA ALA A 420 0.04 -42.08 38.69
C ALA A 420 -1.00 -41.06 39.17
N ASN A 421 -1.58 -41.24 40.36
CA ASN A 421 -2.65 -40.38 40.88
C ASN A 421 -2.30 -39.64 42.19
N ALA A 422 -1.05 -39.73 42.69
CA ALA A 422 -0.70 -39.23 44.02
C ALA A 422 -0.94 -37.71 44.22
N TRP A 423 -0.85 -36.92 43.14
CA TRP A 423 -1.12 -35.48 43.14
C TRP A 423 -2.60 -35.15 43.37
N THR A 424 -3.50 -35.95 42.79
CA THR A 424 -4.93 -35.66 42.69
C THR A 424 -5.79 -36.49 43.66
N THR A 425 -5.23 -37.53 44.29
CA THR A 425 -5.97 -38.36 45.25
C THR A 425 -6.25 -37.60 46.56
N PRO A 426 -7.52 -37.49 46.98
CA PRO A 426 -7.86 -36.93 48.29
C PRO A 426 -7.33 -37.80 49.43
N ILE A 427 -6.98 -37.17 50.56
CA ILE A 427 -6.63 -37.88 51.79
C ILE A 427 -7.90 -38.56 52.33
N VAL A 428 -7.95 -39.89 52.38
CA VAL A 428 -9.09 -40.61 52.97
C VAL A 428 -8.87 -40.76 54.48
N VAL A 429 -9.60 -39.99 55.29
CA VAL A 429 -9.64 -40.22 56.74
C VAL A 429 -10.50 -41.46 57.04
N ALA A 430 -9.94 -42.43 57.77
CA ALA A 430 -10.67 -43.63 58.18
C ALA A 430 -11.88 -43.28 59.06
N PRO A 431 -13.02 -44.01 58.96
CA PRO A 431 -14.20 -43.74 59.77
C PRO A 431 -13.87 -43.81 61.26
N GLY A 432 -13.96 -42.67 61.98
CA GLY A 432 -13.75 -42.58 63.42
C GLY A 432 -12.35 -42.12 63.88
N GLY A 433 -11.44 -41.74 62.98
CA GLY A 433 -10.24 -41.00 63.37
C GLY A 433 -10.57 -39.54 63.67
N ASN A 434 -10.09 -39.01 64.81
CA ASN A 434 -10.11 -37.56 65.02
C ASN A 434 -9.31 -36.89 63.92
N VAL A 435 -9.98 -36.07 63.11
CA VAL A 435 -9.32 -35.10 62.24
C VAL A 435 -8.50 -34.20 63.16
N PRO A 436 -7.18 -34.01 62.94
CA PRO A 436 -6.40 -33.06 63.71
C PRO A 436 -7.12 -31.69 63.72
N PRO A 437 -7.24 -31.01 64.86
CA PRO A 437 -7.80 -29.66 64.86
C PRO A 437 -6.93 -28.77 63.99
N ALA A 438 -7.54 -28.11 62.99
CA ALA A 438 -6.87 -27.08 62.21
C ALA A 438 -6.39 -25.98 63.17
N THR A 439 -5.08 -25.86 63.34
CA THR A 439 -4.47 -24.71 64.01
C THR A 439 -3.62 -23.99 62.99
N GLY A 440 -4.19 -22.92 62.42
CA GLY A 440 -3.59 -22.11 61.36
C GLY A 440 -3.55 -22.86 60.01
N ASN A 441 -4.41 -22.45 59.08
CA ASN A 441 -4.41 -22.82 57.66
C ASN A 441 -4.07 -24.30 57.35
N ALA A 442 -5.05 -25.22 57.45
CA ALA A 442 -4.83 -26.59 56.98
C ALA A 442 -6.13 -27.33 56.60
N HIS A 443 -6.22 -27.68 55.32
CA HIS A 443 -7.18 -28.60 54.70
C HIS A 443 -6.92 -30.03 55.19
N GLY A 444 -7.75 -30.55 56.10
CA GLY A 444 -7.57 -31.89 56.66
C GLY A 444 -7.91 -33.06 55.72
N ASN A 445 -8.46 -32.80 54.52
CA ASN A 445 -9.05 -33.86 53.67
C ASN A 445 -8.90 -33.65 52.14
N GLY A 446 -8.18 -32.61 51.68
CA GLY A 446 -7.96 -32.31 50.25
C GLY A 446 -6.78 -33.08 49.65
N SER A 447 -6.74 -33.18 48.32
CA SER A 447 -5.58 -33.67 47.56
C SER A 447 -4.35 -32.76 47.75
N ILE A 448 -3.16 -33.21 47.31
CA ILE A 448 -1.96 -32.35 47.34
C ILE A 448 -2.15 -31.16 46.38
N GLN A 449 -2.79 -31.37 45.24
CA GLN A 449 -3.11 -30.32 44.28
C GLN A 449 -3.90 -29.16 44.90
N GLU A 450 -5.01 -29.46 45.58
CA GLU A 450 -5.88 -28.43 46.17
C GLU A 450 -5.17 -27.60 47.23
N ARG A 451 -4.25 -28.21 47.99
CA ARG A 451 -3.47 -27.48 49.00
C ARG A 451 -2.37 -26.61 48.42
N ASN A 452 -1.98 -26.83 47.17
CA ASN A 452 -0.93 -26.09 46.48
C ASN A 452 -1.48 -25.14 45.41
N ARG A 453 -2.79 -24.87 45.42
CA ARG A 453 -3.37 -23.82 44.57
C ARG A 453 -2.83 -22.45 44.99
N ASN A 454 -2.67 -21.56 44.02
CA ASN A 454 -2.28 -20.16 44.19
C ASN A 454 -3.09 -19.33 43.19
N ASP A 455 -4.40 -19.29 43.38
CA ASP A 455 -5.42 -18.77 42.46
C ASP A 455 -5.28 -17.28 42.13
N GLY A 456 -4.87 -16.46 43.09
CA GLY A 456 -4.68 -15.02 42.90
C GLY A 456 -3.67 -14.62 41.80
N VAL A 457 -2.78 -15.51 41.36
CA VAL A 457 -1.72 -15.17 40.38
C VAL A 457 -2.29 -14.66 39.06
N GLU A 458 -1.81 -13.53 38.58
CA GLU A 458 -2.19 -12.95 37.28
C GLU A 458 -0.97 -12.87 36.36
N VAL A 459 -1.15 -13.25 35.09
CA VAL A 459 -0.17 -13.02 34.02
C VAL A 459 -0.82 -12.14 32.96
N THR A 460 -0.25 -10.97 32.69
CA THR A 460 -0.75 -10.01 31.69
C THR A 460 0.36 -9.55 30.74
N ILE A 461 0.01 -8.87 29.66
CA ILE A 461 0.96 -8.14 28.81
C ILE A 461 0.63 -6.65 28.85
N ASN A 462 1.60 -5.83 29.22
CA ASN A 462 1.41 -4.38 29.30
C ASN A 462 1.60 -3.67 27.95
N GLU A 463 1.26 -2.38 27.86
CA GLU A 463 1.43 -1.53 26.67
C GLU A 463 2.89 -1.43 26.16
N LYS A 464 3.88 -1.80 26.98
CA LYS A 464 5.30 -1.85 26.60
C LYS A 464 5.70 -3.21 26.02
N GLY A 465 4.74 -4.13 25.85
CA GLY A 465 4.95 -5.46 25.31
C GLY A 465 5.71 -6.37 26.28
N GLN A 466 5.61 -6.12 27.59
CA GLN A 466 6.26 -6.92 28.62
C GLN A 466 5.24 -7.86 29.25
N PHE A 467 5.62 -9.13 29.42
CA PHE A 467 4.86 -10.06 30.26
C PHE A 467 5.02 -9.64 31.71
N VAL A 468 3.91 -9.52 32.42
CA VAL A 468 3.84 -9.09 33.81
C VAL A 468 3.24 -10.20 34.63
N ILE A 469 3.94 -10.65 35.66
CA ILE A 469 3.42 -11.61 36.64
C ILE A 469 3.17 -10.85 37.95
N LYS A 470 1.96 -10.98 38.48
CA LYS A 470 1.54 -10.44 39.77
C LYS A 470 1.10 -11.57 40.69
N ASN A 471 1.26 -11.34 41.99
CA ASN A 471 0.83 -12.26 43.04
C ASN A 471 0.03 -11.47 44.09
N PRO A 472 -1.16 -10.97 43.75
CA PRO A 472 -2.00 -10.22 44.68
C PRO A 472 -2.34 -11.07 45.92
N GLU A 473 -2.64 -10.39 47.03
CA GLU A 473 -3.24 -11.06 48.20
C GLU A 473 -4.72 -11.34 47.92
N GLY A 474 -5.18 -12.53 48.31
CA GLY A 474 -6.55 -12.97 48.15
C GLY A 474 -6.78 -13.92 46.97
N ASP A 475 -7.97 -14.51 46.98
CA ASP A 475 -8.44 -15.45 45.96
C ASP A 475 -8.77 -14.74 44.63
N ALA A 476 -8.77 -15.51 43.54
CA ALA A 476 -9.22 -15.08 42.24
C ALA A 476 -10.67 -14.57 42.29
N PRO A 477 -11.00 -13.55 41.48
CA PRO A 477 -12.39 -13.12 41.30
C PRO A 477 -13.20 -14.20 40.57
N PHE A 478 -14.53 -14.12 40.69
CA PHE A 478 -15.52 -15.06 40.17
C PHE A 478 -15.15 -15.68 38.81
N GLY A 479 -15.36 -16.99 38.70
CA GLY A 479 -15.44 -17.64 37.39
C GLY A 479 -14.18 -18.31 36.86
N GLU A 480 -13.11 -18.24 37.61
CA GLU A 480 -11.94 -19.07 37.43
C GLU A 480 -12.14 -20.30 38.31
N ASN A 481 -12.25 -21.50 37.73
CA ASN A 481 -12.62 -22.73 38.45
C ASN A 481 -11.64 -23.08 39.58
N ASP A 482 -11.94 -22.59 40.78
CA ASP A 482 -11.25 -22.77 42.05
C ASP A 482 -11.34 -24.19 42.63
N GLY A 483 -12.19 -25.04 42.04
CA GLY A 483 -12.17 -26.51 42.13
C GLY A 483 -12.24 -27.07 43.55
N HIS A 484 -12.72 -26.30 44.52
CA HIS A 484 -12.72 -26.71 45.93
C HIS A 484 -13.70 -27.88 46.17
N LEU A 485 -13.25 -29.01 46.73
CA LEU A 485 -14.16 -30.09 47.17
C LEU A 485 -14.68 -29.83 48.60
N THR A 486 -15.97 -29.54 48.77
CA THR A 486 -16.59 -29.50 50.11
C THR A 486 -17.15 -30.86 50.52
N GLY A 487 -16.73 -31.34 51.70
CA GLY A 487 -17.44 -32.37 52.48
C GLY A 487 -17.56 -33.78 51.87
N THR A 488 -18.22 -34.66 52.63
CA THR A 488 -18.39 -36.10 52.33
C THR A 488 -19.27 -36.31 51.09
N GLY A 489 -18.67 -36.18 49.90
CA GLY A 489 -19.41 -36.29 48.63
C GLY A 489 -18.57 -36.11 47.36
N ASN A 490 -17.35 -35.58 47.45
CA ASN A 490 -16.46 -35.41 46.28
C ASN A 490 -17.11 -34.64 45.12
N THR A 491 -17.95 -33.65 45.43
CA THR A 491 -18.52 -32.72 44.45
C THR A 491 -17.71 -31.44 44.45
N SER A 492 -17.11 -31.10 43.31
CA SER A 492 -16.42 -29.82 43.11
C SER A 492 -17.41 -28.70 43.36
N VAL A 493 -17.10 -27.80 44.29
CA VAL A 493 -17.59 -26.43 44.22
C VAL A 493 -17.00 -25.92 42.92
N THR A 494 -17.89 -25.60 41.99
CA THR A 494 -17.53 -24.99 40.73
C THR A 494 -18.01 -23.57 40.87
N ASP A 495 -17.08 -22.64 40.97
CA ASP A 495 -17.40 -21.24 40.80
C ASP A 495 -18.03 -21.04 39.43
N ASN A 496 -19.20 -20.41 39.39
CA ASN A 496 -19.94 -20.16 38.15
C ASN A 496 -19.57 -18.78 37.60
N PRO A 497 -18.68 -18.66 36.58
CA PRO A 497 -18.28 -17.38 35.97
C PRO A 497 -19.45 -16.61 35.37
N ASP A 498 -20.42 -17.35 34.84
CA ASP A 498 -21.31 -16.81 33.83
C ASP A 498 -22.56 -16.25 34.51
N ALA A 499 -22.77 -14.94 34.35
CA ALA A 499 -24.04 -14.31 34.65
C ALA A 499 -25.10 -14.82 33.66
N THR A 500 -25.84 -15.85 34.07
CA THR A 500 -26.90 -16.41 33.20
C THR A 500 -28.20 -15.65 33.40
N THR A 501 -28.86 -15.29 32.30
CA THR A 501 -30.24 -14.80 32.35
C THR A 501 -31.19 -15.98 32.22
N GLY A 502 -31.98 -16.26 33.27
CA GLY A 502 -32.98 -17.34 33.19
C GLY A 502 -34.08 -17.01 32.18
N ALA A 503 -34.87 -18.02 31.77
CA ALA A 503 -35.96 -17.90 30.79
C ALA A 503 -37.06 -16.85 31.12
N ASN A 504 -37.03 -16.30 32.35
CA ASN A 504 -37.94 -15.26 32.84
C ASN A 504 -37.31 -13.85 32.89
N GLY A 505 -36.09 -13.66 32.37
CA GLY A 505 -35.39 -12.37 32.36
C GLY A 505 -34.80 -11.94 33.72
N VAL A 506 -34.65 -12.87 34.66
CA VAL A 506 -33.98 -12.63 35.94
C VAL A 506 -32.50 -13.01 35.80
N ALA A 507 -31.60 -12.09 36.12
CA ALA A 507 -30.16 -12.32 36.16
C ALA A 507 -29.80 -13.20 37.37
N ASN A 508 -29.18 -14.35 37.13
CA ASN A 508 -28.50 -15.11 38.17
C ASN A 508 -27.13 -14.48 38.36
N THR A 509 -26.93 -13.83 39.51
CA THR A 509 -25.61 -13.30 39.89
C THR A 509 -24.74 -14.45 40.40
N PRO A 510 -23.48 -14.57 39.92
CA PRO A 510 -22.51 -15.49 40.47
C PRO A 510 -22.33 -15.33 41.98
N THR A 511 -22.10 -16.44 42.68
CA THR A 511 -21.64 -16.46 44.07
C THR A 511 -20.31 -17.18 44.11
N ASN A 512 -19.23 -16.51 44.54
CA ASN A 512 -17.96 -17.15 44.82
C ASN A 512 -18.19 -18.05 46.05
N GLY A 513 -18.06 -19.35 45.81
CA GLY A 513 -18.25 -20.39 46.81
C GLY A 513 -17.00 -20.66 47.64
N ASP A 514 -15.84 -20.19 47.19
CA ASP A 514 -14.57 -20.25 47.88
C ASP A 514 -14.35 -19.00 48.75
N THR A 515 -13.91 -19.25 49.97
CA THR A 515 -13.60 -18.21 50.97
C THR A 515 -12.21 -18.40 51.55
N TYR A 516 -11.43 -19.33 50.97
CA TYR A 516 -10.13 -19.75 51.45
C TYR A 516 -9.03 -19.03 50.66
N THR A 517 -8.17 -18.32 51.37
CA THR A 517 -6.98 -17.68 50.78
C THR A 517 -5.82 -18.68 50.82
N ASN A 518 -5.28 -19.04 49.65
CA ASN A 518 -4.21 -20.03 49.49
C ASN A 518 -2.92 -19.43 48.89
N ASP A 519 -2.66 -18.16 49.18
CA ASP A 519 -1.58 -17.39 48.56
C ASP A 519 -0.19 -17.93 48.93
N TYR A 520 0.61 -18.25 47.91
CA TYR A 520 2.00 -18.68 48.05
C TYR A 520 2.98 -17.67 47.46
N ASN A 521 4.14 -17.50 48.11
CA ASN A 521 5.24 -16.75 47.53
C ASN A 521 5.82 -17.48 46.31
N ILE A 522 6.08 -16.73 45.25
CA ILE A 522 6.61 -17.26 43.98
C ILE A 522 8.10 -16.93 43.91
N THR A 523 8.90 -17.89 43.45
CA THR A 523 10.31 -17.66 43.09
C THR A 523 10.51 -18.08 41.66
N LEU A 524 10.56 -17.09 40.76
CA LEU A 524 10.65 -17.33 39.33
C LEU A 524 12.08 -17.65 38.91
N ALA A 525 12.25 -18.66 38.08
CA ALA A 525 13.49 -18.90 37.34
C ALA A 525 13.18 -19.28 35.90
N VAL A 526 13.86 -18.65 34.95
CA VAL A 526 13.67 -18.94 33.51
C VAL A 526 15.01 -19.36 32.90
N THR A 527 14.99 -20.43 32.11
CA THR A 527 16.15 -20.91 31.35
C THR A 527 15.70 -21.36 29.98
N GLY A 528 16.59 -21.41 28.99
CA GLY A 528 16.22 -21.95 27.68
C GLY A 528 15.99 -23.46 27.71
N PHE A 529 15.28 -23.98 26.71
CA PHE A 529 15.01 -25.40 26.56
C PHE A 529 15.91 -26.02 25.47
N SER A 530 16.48 -27.19 25.75
CA SER A 530 17.21 -27.99 24.77
C SER A 530 16.97 -29.47 24.98
N ASP A 531 16.80 -30.21 23.89
CA ASP A 531 16.73 -31.67 23.89
C ASP A 531 17.55 -32.22 22.72
N ALA A 532 18.67 -32.86 23.05
CA ALA A 532 19.56 -33.46 22.06
C ALA A 532 18.92 -34.62 21.30
N THR A 533 17.98 -35.35 21.92
CA THR A 533 17.29 -36.50 21.31
C THR A 533 16.32 -36.02 20.23
N ALA A 534 15.62 -34.92 20.51
CA ALA A 534 14.70 -34.27 19.57
C ALA A 534 15.38 -33.27 18.61
N ASN A 535 16.72 -33.11 18.67
CA ASN A 535 17.49 -32.09 17.92
C ASN A 535 17.03 -30.65 18.16
N ILE A 536 16.58 -30.34 19.38
CA ILE A 536 16.12 -29.01 19.79
C ILE A 536 17.28 -28.28 20.46
N ASN A 537 17.73 -27.19 19.83
CA ASN A 537 18.74 -26.31 20.39
C ASN A 537 18.09 -25.16 21.17
N GLU A 538 18.78 -24.66 22.19
CA GLU A 538 18.37 -23.50 22.97
C GLU A 538 18.22 -22.26 22.09
N ASN A 539 17.11 -21.54 22.26
CA ASN A 539 16.94 -20.19 21.73
C ASN A 539 17.28 -19.16 22.81
N THR A 540 18.54 -18.73 22.84
CA THR A 540 19.02 -17.82 23.88
C THR A 540 18.33 -16.45 23.81
N LYS A 541 18.00 -15.95 22.61
CA LYS A 541 17.33 -14.65 22.45
C LYS A 541 15.94 -14.65 23.08
N PHE A 542 15.18 -15.72 22.87
CA PHE A 542 13.87 -15.89 23.50
C PHE A 542 14.01 -16.08 25.01
N ALA A 543 14.88 -17.00 25.45
CA ALA A 543 15.08 -17.26 26.87
C ALA A 543 15.57 -16.02 27.66
N ASP A 544 16.49 -15.24 27.11
CA ASP A 544 17.06 -14.05 27.75
C ASP A 544 16.03 -12.94 27.94
N THR A 545 15.07 -12.78 27.01
CA THR A 545 13.94 -11.85 27.16
C THR A 545 13.10 -12.16 28.40
N PHE A 546 12.83 -13.45 28.64
CA PHE A 546 12.02 -13.89 29.77
C PHE A 546 12.83 -14.11 31.06
N LYS A 547 14.16 -14.25 30.99
CA LYS A 547 15.04 -14.28 32.19
C LYS A 547 14.90 -13.05 33.08
N ALA A 548 14.46 -11.92 32.54
CA ALA A 548 14.16 -10.71 33.32
C ALA A 548 13.05 -10.92 34.38
N LEU A 549 12.19 -11.94 34.21
CA LEU A 549 11.18 -12.31 35.21
C LEU A 549 11.78 -12.94 36.48
N ALA A 550 13.03 -13.39 36.45
CA ALA A 550 13.61 -14.22 37.51
C ALA A 550 13.72 -13.51 38.86
N GLY A 551 13.40 -14.26 39.92
CA GLY A 551 13.56 -13.94 41.33
C GLY A 551 12.25 -13.98 42.12
N GLY A 552 12.30 -13.58 43.39
CA GLY A 552 11.15 -13.65 44.31
C GLY A 552 10.04 -12.63 43.99
N LEU A 553 8.81 -13.04 44.27
CA LEU A 553 7.57 -12.26 44.25
C LEU A 553 6.70 -12.73 45.44
N SER A 554 6.62 -11.91 46.49
CA SER A 554 5.78 -12.23 47.65
C SER A 554 4.30 -11.98 47.35
N THR A 555 3.42 -12.57 48.15
CA THR A 555 1.98 -12.27 48.14
C THR A 555 1.75 -10.79 48.49
N GLY A 556 0.94 -10.09 47.71
CA GLY A 556 0.62 -8.66 47.92
C GLY A 556 1.71 -7.67 47.53
N ASP A 557 2.91 -8.15 47.18
CA ASP A 557 4.01 -7.34 46.66
C ASP A 557 3.88 -7.12 45.15
N GLY A 558 4.56 -6.09 44.63
CA GLY A 558 4.45 -5.52 43.27
C GLY A 558 4.32 -6.48 42.07
N ASN A 559 5.24 -6.42 41.12
CA ASN A 559 5.16 -7.25 39.92
C ASN A 559 6.54 -7.58 39.36
N ARG A 560 6.61 -8.66 38.58
CA ARG A 560 7.80 -9.00 37.78
C ARG A 560 7.50 -8.81 36.31
N THR A 561 8.43 -8.23 35.58
CA THR A 561 8.26 -7.94 34.15
C THR A 561 9.36 -8.58 33.31
N SER A 562 9.00 -9.09 32.14
CA SER A 562 9.96 -9.51 31.12
C SER A 562 10.62 -8.29 30.47
N ALA A 563 11.67 -8.53 29.68
CA ALA A 563 12.08 -7.55 28.68
C ALA A 563 10.96 -7.36 27.64
N GLY A 564 10.96 -6.22 26.95
CA GLY A 564 9.94 -5.89 25.95
C GLY A 564 10.00 -6.83 24.75
N VAL A 565 8.83 -7.29 24.33
CA VAL A 565 8.61 -8.07 23.12
C VAL A 565 7.98 -7.18 22.06
N TYR A 566 8.52 -7.24 20.85
CA TYR A 566 8.19 -6.29 19.78
C TYR A 566 7.77 -7.00 18.49
N MET A 567 7.00 -6.27 17.68
CA MET A 567 6.59 -6.62 16.33
C MET A 567 7.25 -5.70 15.31
N ALA A 568 7.44 -6.20 14.09
CA ALA A 568 7.84 -5.38 12.96
C ALA A 568 6.69 -4.45 12.55
N THR A 569 6.93 -3.15 12.45
CA THR A 569 5.90 -2.19 12.04
C THR A 569 6.37 -1.21 10.98
N HIS A 570 5.41 -0.67 10.23
CA HIS A 570 5.65 0.40 9.27
C HIS A 570 4.40 1.27 9.16
N SER A 571 4.57 2.59 9.11
CA SER A 571 3.48 3.55 9.06
C SER A 571 3.63 4.44 7.84
N SER A 572 2.52 4.78 7.21
CA SER A 572 2.46 5.70 6.07
C SER A 572 1.26 6.65 6.20
N THR A 573 1.40 7.86 5.68
CA THR A 573 0.31 8.85 5.66
C THR A 573 0.18 9.42 4.26
N ILE A 574 -1.06 9.62 3.81
CA ILE A 574 -1.38 10.28 2.54
C ILE A 574 -2.50 11.30 2.72
N GLU A 575 -2.40 12.42 2.01
CA GLU A 575 -3.47 13.40 1.85
C GLU A 575 -4.43 12.95 0.74
N ILE A 576 -5.73 12.90 1.04
CA ILE A 576 -6.82 12.71 0.08
C ILE A 576 -7.65 13.99 -0.06
N PHE A 577 -8.47 14.04 -1.10
CA PHE A 577 -9.39 15.15 -1.37
C PHE A 577 -10.84 14.70 -1.31
N ASP A 578 -11.69 15.52 -0.68
CA ASP A 578 -13.14 15.34 -0.70
C ASP A 578 -13.79 15.99 -1.94
N SER A 579 -15.12 15.86 -2.07
CA SER A 579 -15.87 16.44 -3.20
C SER A 579 -15.87 17.97 -3.24
N LEU A 580 -15.49 18.65 -2.15
CA LEU A 580 -15.33 20.10 -2.08
C LEU A 580 -13.87 20.53 -2.34
N GLY A 581 -12.94 19.58 -2.39
CA GLY A 581 -11.51 19.81 -2.55
C GLY A 581 -10.79 20.11 -1.23
N SER A 582 -11.42 19.84 -0.07
CA SER A 582 -10.72 19.91 1.21
C SER A 582 -9.78 18.71 1.35
N LYS A 583 -8.63 18.94 1.97
CA LYS A 583 -7.63 17.90 2.24
C LYS A 583 -7.96 17.16 3.53
N HIS A 584 -7.80 15.85 3.52
CA HIS A 584 -7.89 14.98 4.69
C HIS A 584 -6.71 14.02 4.72
N GLU A 585 -6.19 13.71 5.90
CA GLU A 585 -5.09 12.76 6.06
C GLU A 585 -5.62 11.37 6.39
N ILE A 586 -5.15 10.36 5.66
CA ILE A 586 -5.32 8.95 6.02
C ILE A 586 -3.97 8.40 6.47
N LYS A 587 -3.94 7.80 7.65
CA LYS A 587 -2.80 7.06 8.17
C LYS A 587 -3.05 5.57 8.02
N ILE A 588 -2.04 4.84 7.55
CA ILE A 588 -2.07 3.39 7.40
C ILE A 588 -0.88 2.82 8.19
N ASP A 589 -1.18 2.05 9.23
CA ASP A 589 -0.23 1.36 10.08
C ASP A 589 -0.22 -0.14 9.73
N PHE A 590 0.96 -0.70 9.49
CA PHE A 590 1.18 -2.12 9.22
C PHE A 590 1.94 -2.75 10.38
N ALA A 591 1.51 -3.92 10.85
CA ALA A 591 2.20 -4.70 11.87
C ALA A 591 2.26 -6.18 11.48
N LYS A 592 3.45 -6.80 11.55
CA LYS A 592 3.63 -8.22 11.23
C LYS A 592 3.04 -9.08 12.35
N THR A 593 2.05 -9.91 12.03
CA THR A 593 1.30 -10.70 13.04
C THR A 593 1.53 -12.19 12.94
N GLY A 594 2.01 -12.70 11.80
CA GLY A 594 2.24 -14.13 11.63
C GLY A 594 3.08 -14.50 10.42
N TYR A 595 3.48 -15.78 10.37
CA TYR A 595 4.17 -16.36 9.24
C TYR A 595 3.74 -17.82 9.03
N SER A 596 3.47 -18.18 7.77
CA SER A 596 3.20 -19.55 7.36
C SER A 596 4.19 -19.96 6.27
N ALA A 597 4.72 -21.17 6.33
CA ALA A 597 5.62 -21.69 5.29
C ALA A 597 4.95 -21.75 3.91
N GLU A 598 3.63 -21.97 3.87
CA GLU A 598 2.87 -22.07 2.61
C GLU A 598 2.43 -20.69 2.09
N ASN A 599 2.00 -19.80 3.01
CA ASN A 599 1.37 -18.53 2.66
C ASN A 599 2.23 -17.29 2.95
N GLY A 600 3.48 -17.48 3.37
CA GLY A 600 4.45 -16.44 3.68
C GLY A 600 4.07 -15.56 4.87
N THR A 601 4.39 -14.27 4.82
CA THR A 601 4.16 -13.34 5.95
C THR A 601 2.75 -12.76 5.96
N GLU A 602 2.18 -12.64 7.14
CA GLU A 602 0.90 -11.96 7.39
C GLU A 602 1.12 -10.68 8.19
N TRP A 603 0.46 -9.61 7.74
CA TRP A 603 0.50 -8.30 8.35
C TRP A 603 -0.93 -7.84 8.64
N SER A 604 -1.16 -7.32 9.83
CA SER A 604 -2.33 -6.52 10.16
C SER A 604 -2.15 -5.11 9.59
N MET A 605 -3.24 -4.57 9.07
CA MET A 605 -3.33 -3.21 8.56
C MET A 605 -4.37 -2.45 9.36
N VAL A 606 -4.02 -1.28 9.87
CA VAL A 606 -4.96 -0.37 10.55
C VAL A 606 -4.97 0.95 9.80
N ILE A 607 -6.13 1.31 9.28
CA ILE A 607 -6.37 2.57 8.58
C ILE A 607 -7.08 3.51 9.54
N GLN A 608 -6.59 4.73 9.69
CA GLN A 608 -7.14 5.72 10.60
C GLN A 608 -7.30 7.07 9.92
N VAL A 609 -8.41 7.76 10.25
CA VAL A 609 -8.64 9.16 9.89
C VAL A 609 -8.85 10.03 11.15
N PRO A 610 -8.47 11.31 11.12
CA PRO A 610 -8.81 12.25 12.19
C PRO A 610 -10.31 12.51 12.30
N GLU A 611 -10.83 12.64 13.52
CA GLU A 611 -12.19 13.13 13.75
C GLU A 611 -12.36 14.57 13.23
N PRO A 612 -13.51 14.94 12.63
CA PRO A 612 -14.80 14.25 12.64
C PRO A 612 -15.03 13.28 11.47
N ALA A 613 -14.01 12.95 10.67
CA ALA A 613 -14.17 12.05 9.53
C ALA A 613 -14.42 10.60 9.96
N LYS A 614 -15.10 9.84 9.10
CA LYS A 614 -15.47 8.44 9.33
C LYS A 614 -15.08 7.57 8.14
N ILE A 615 -14.64 6.34 8.42
CA ILE A 615 -14.29 5.30 7.44
C ILE A 615 -14.95 3.95 7.75
N ASN A 616 -15.54 3.80 8.93
CA ASN A 616 -16.21 2.58 9.37
C ASN A 616 -17.64 2.91 9.82
N ASN A 617 -18.58 2.09 9.34
CA ASN A 617 -20.01 2.21 9.60
C ASN A 617 -20.56 0.99 10.38
N LEU A 618 -19.68 0.11 10.89
CA LEU A 618 -20.07 -1.04 11.71
C LEU A 618 -20.49 -0.58 13.11
N ASP A 619 -21.60 -1.12 13.61
CA ASP A 619 -22.08 -0.86 14.97
C ASP A 619 -21.12 -1.47 16.00
N GLY A 620 -20.76 -0.70 17.04
CA GLY A 620 -19.87 -1.13 18.12
C GLY A 620 -18.39 -0.81 17.94
N GLU A 621 -17.96 -0.46 16.73
CA GLU A 621 -16.56 -0.16 16.40
C GLU A 621 -16.29 1.36 16.27
N PRO A 622 -15.04 1.82 16.48
CA PRO A 622 -14.67 3.21 16.24
C PRO A 622 -14.88 3.61 14.78
N THR A 623 -15.72 4.62 14.54
CA THR A 623 -16.10 5.03 13.18
C THR A 623 -14.94 5.62 12.35
N ASN A 624 -13.84 6.02 12.99
CA ASN A 624 -12.67 6.64 12.36
C ASN A 624 -11.50 5.65 12.13
N VAL A 625 -11.68 4.36 12.40
CA VAL A 625 -10.66 3.31 12.24
C VAL A 625 -11.24 2.13 11.48
N LEU A 626 -10.43 1.54 10.61
CA LEU A 626 -10.77 0.33 9.87
C LEU A 626 -9.57 -0.63 9.90
N THR A 627 -9.81 -1.88 10.31
CA THR A 627 -8.80 -2.94 10.28
C THR A 627 -8.85 -3.73 8.99
N GLY A 628 -7.71 -4.33 8.66
CA GLY A 628 -7.50 -5.13 7.47
C GLY A 628 -6.30 -6.04 7.63
N ASN A 629 -6.00 -6.79 6.57
CA ASN A 629 -4.83 -7.65 6.51
C ASN A 629 -4.15 -7.54 5.14
N LEU A 630 -2.85 -7.83 5.15
CA LEU A 630 -1.98 -7.87 3.98
C LEU A 630 -1.16 -9.16 4.07
N ARG A 631 -1.23 -10.00 3.04
CA ARG A 631 -0.51 -11.29 3.00
C ARG A 631 0.46 -11.31 1.83
N PHE A 632 1.64 -11.87 2.05
CA PHE A 632 2.68 -12.01 1.03
C PHE A 632 3.12 -13.45 0.92
N LYS A 633 3.39 -13.91 -0.30
CA LYS A 633 3.98 -15.23 -0.55
C LYS A 633 5.40 -15.33 0.00
N PRO A 634 5.94 -16.56 0.15
CA PRO A 634 7.32 -16.76 0.57
C PRO A 634 8.39 -16.13 -0.34
N ASP A 635 8.05 -15.77 -1.57
CA ASP A 635 8.93 -15.06 -2.52
C ASP A 635 8.91 -13.52 -2.36
N GLY A 636 8.08 -13.00 -1.45
CA GLY A 636 7.91 -11.57 -1.18
C GLY A 636 6.86 -10.86 -2.05
N SER A 637 6.23 -11.57 -3.01
CA SER A 637 5.13 -11.02 -3.81
C SER A 637 3.83 -10.96 -3.02
N LEU A 638 2.94 -10.02 -3.37
CA LEU A 638 1.66 -9.85 -2.69
C LEU A 638 0.74 -11.06 -2.94
N LEU A 639 0.25 -11.72 -1.88
CA LEU A 639 -0.73 -12.79 -2.01
C LEU A 639 -2.15 -12.23 -2.11
N GLY A 640 -2.46 -11.22 -1.30
CA GLY A 640 -3.76 -10.57 -1.25
C GLY A 640 -3.86 -9.61 -0.06
N PHE A 641 -4.94 -8.83 -0.05
CA PHE A 641 -5.21 -7.87 1.01
C PHE A 641 -6.69 -7.60 1.17
N ASN A 642 -7.08 -7.15 2.36
CA ASN A 642 -8.43 -6.75 2.69
C ASN A 642 -8.37 -5.55 3.66
N PRO A 643 -9.22 -4.53 3.51
CA PRO A 643 -10.19 -4.35 2.42
C PRO A 643 -9.54 -3.82 1.14
N SER A 644 -10.19 -4.00 -0.01
CA SER A 644 -9.75 -3.42 -1.30
C SER A 644 -10.33 -2.03 -1.57
N ASN A 645 -11.32 -1.61 -0.79
CA ASN A 645 -11.94 -0.29 -0.85
C ASN A 645 -12.29 0.18 0.55
N ILE A 646 -12.33 1.49 0.73
CA ILE A 646 -12.80 2.15 1.94
C ILE A 646 -13.90 3.16 1.58
N THR A 647 -14.84 3.36 2.50
CA THR A 647 -15.91 4.34 2.34
C THR A 647 -15.62 5.52 3.26
N PHE A 648 -15.15 6.63 2.69
CA PHE A 648 -14.75 7.82 3.43
C PHE A 648 -15.88 8.84 3.51
N THR A 649 -16.12 9.39 4.71
CA THR A 649 -17.06 10.48 4.94
C THR A 649 -16.42 11.57 5.79
N ALA A 650 -16.21 12.76 5.22
CA ALA A 650 -15.51 13.87 5.89
C ALA A 650 -16.33 14.58 6.99
N ASN A 651 -17.66 14.48 6.96
CA ASN A 651 -18.58 15.20 7.88
C ASN A 651 -18.39 16.73 7.94
N ASN A 652 -17.95 17.34 6.83
CA ASN A 652 -17.71 18.78 6.71
C ASN A 652 -18.68 19.47 5.71
N GLY A 653 -19.70 18.75 5.22
CA GLY A 653 -20.62 19.19 4.18
C GLY A 653 -20.27 18.70 2.77
N SER A 654 -19.17 17.98 2.58
CA SER A 654 -18.88 17.25 1.34
C SER A 654 -19.90 16.13 1.10
N ALA A 655 -19.89 15.57 -0.12
CA ALA A 655 -20.59 14.32 -0.38
C ALA A 655 -20.15 13.25 0.63
N ALA A 656 -21.13 12.53 1.19
CA ALA A 656 -20.87 11.41 2.09
C ALA A 656 -20.55 10.14 1.29
N GLU A 657 -19.95 9.16 1.96
CA GLU A 657 -19.68 7.82 1.41
C GLU A 657 -18.86 7.82 0.12
N GLN A 658 -17.80 8.64 0.07
CA GLN A 658 -16.81 8.61 -1.01
C GLN A 658 -16.09 7.26 -1.01
N SER A 659 -16.29 6.46 -2.06
CA SER A 659 -15.58 5.19 -2.24
C SER A 659 -14.17 5.43 -2.75
N ILE A 660 -13.18 4.90 -2.03
CA ILE A 660 -11.76 5.00 -2.37
C ILE A 660 -11.21 3.58 -2.51
N GLU A 661 -10.72 3.23 -3.70
CA GLU A 661 -10.03 1.99 -3.96
C GLU A 661 -8.61 2.02 -3.38
N LEU A 662 -8.23 0.97 -2.65
CA LEU A 662 -6.88 0.77 -2.16
C LEU A 662 -6.14 -0.15 -3.14
N ASN A 663 -5.10 0.37 -3.78
CA ASN A 663 -4.28 -0.36 -4.73
C ASN A 663 -2.87 -0.59 -4.19
N PHE A 664 -2.68 -1.75 -3.57
CA PHE A 664 -1.36 -2.21 -3.10
C PHE A 664 -0.63 -3.10 -4.11
N GLY A 665 -1.08 -3.12 -5.36
CA GLY A 665 -0.54 -3.96 -6.41
C GLY A 665 -1.38 -5.20 -6.70
N LYS A 666 -0.98 -5.93 -7.75
CA LYS A 666 -1.65 -7.15 -8.19
C LYS A 666 -1.16 -8.35 -7.39
N THR A 667 -2.05 -9.32 -7.19
CA THR A 667 -1.67 -10.58 -6.56
C THR A 667 -0.63 -11.33 -7.40
N ALA A 668 0.34 -11.93 -6.73
CA ALA A 668 1.51 -12.61 -7.29
C ALA A 668 2.41 -11.74 -8.20
N ASP A 669 2.38 -10.42 -8.04
CA ASP A 669 3.23 -9.48 -8.78
C ASP A 669 4.05 -8.60 -7.81
N PHE A 670 5.01 -7.85 -8.35
CA PHE A 670 5.93 -6.96 -7.61
C PHE A 670 5.69 -5.48 -7.95
N ASN A 671 4.51 -5.16 -8.48
CA ASN A 671 4.17 -3.83 -8.96
C ASN A 671 3.69 -2.85 -7.87
N GLY A 672 3.36 -3.35 -6.67
CA GLY A 672 2.95 -2.57 -5.50
C GLY A 672 3.74 -2.93 -4.25
N MET A 673 3.05 -3.25 -3.15
CA MET A 673 3.67 -3.65 -1.89
C MET A 673 4.39 -4.99 -2.01
N THR A 674 5.58 -5.09 -1.41
CA THR A 674 6.37 -6.32 -1.34
C THR A 674 6.84 -6.59 0.09
N SER A 675 7.28 -7.83 0.37
CA SER A 675 7.87 -8.16 1.67
C SER A 675 9.20 -8.90 1.55
N TYR A 676 10.29 -8.16 1.66
CA TYR A 676 11.67 -8.67 1.59
C TYR A 676 12.42 -8.50 2.92
N ASP A 677 13.53 -9.22 3.05
CA ASP A 677 14.53 -9.04 4.12
C ASP A 677 15.35 -7.76 3.88
N SER A 678 14.66 -6.63 3.98
CA SER A 678 15.22 -5.29 3.88
C SER A 678 14.35 -4.35 4.70
N LYS A 679 14.92 -3.19 5.05
CA LYS A 679 14.24 -2.19 5.88
C LYS A 679 12.88 -1.81 5.28
N SER A 680 11.85 -1.63 6.12
CA SER A 680 10.53 -1.22 5.64
C SER A 680 10.59 0.20 5.06
N SER A 681 9.94 0.42 3.91
CA SER A 681 9.93 1.72 3.23
C SER A 681 8.61 1.95 2.49
N THR A 682 8.29 3.23 2.29
CA THR A 682 7.25 3.68 1.36
C THR A 682 7.97 4.34 0.20
N ASP A 683 8.06 3.64 -0.92
CA ASP A 683 8.83 4.09 -2.08
C ASP A 683 8.02 5.06 -2.95
N ASP A 684 6.71 4.83 -3.08
CA ASP A 684 5.78 5.68 -3.81
C ASP A 684 4.38 5.59 -3.20
N ILE A 685 3.69 6.71 -3.08
CA ILE A 685 2.32 6.76 -2.60
C ILE A 685 1.58 7.88 -3.35
N LYS A 686 0.49 7.53 -4.02
CA LYS A 686 -0.20 8.39 -4.98
C LYS A 686 -1.70 8.31 -4.83
N GLN A 687 -2.36 9.39 -5.22
CA GLN A 687 -3.81 9.49 -5.30
C GLN A 687 -4.22 10.39 -6.48
N ASP A 688 -5.46 10.26 -6.92
CA ASP A 688 -6.00 10.84 -8.16
C ASP A 688 -6.82 12.13 -7.96
N GLY A 689 -7.25 12.43 -6.74
CA GLY A 689 -8.00 13.61 -6.35
C GLY A 689 -7.21 14.93 -6.46
N TYR A 690 -7.94 16.03 -6.54
CA TYR A 690 -7.39 17.39 -6.62
C TYR A 690 -8.42 18.46 -6.22
N THR A 691 -7.94 19.61 -5.74
CA THR A 691 -8.79 20.76 -5.43
C THR A 691 -9.39 21.40 -6.68
N GLY A 692 -10.47 22.16 -6.52
CA GLY A 692 -10.90 23.08 -7.56
C GLY A 692 -9.78 24.05 -7.95
N GLY A 693 -9.80 24.50 -9.21
CA GLY A 693 -8.75 25.35 -9.76
C GLY A 693 -9.27 26.22 -10.89
N THR A 694 -8.72 27.43 -11.02
CA THR A 694 -9.05 28.35 -12.10
C THR A 694 -7.97 28.29 -13.18
N LEU A 695 -8.37 28.51 -14.43
CA LEU A 695 -7.45 28.56 -15.57
C LEU A 695 -6.41 29.68 -15.38
N ASN A 696 -5.13 29.31 -15.35
CA ASN A 696 -4.00 30.23 -15.20
C ASN A 696 -3.32 30.55 -16.54
N GLU A 697 -2.98 29.51 -17.32
CA GLU A 697 -2.26 29.65 -18.59
C GLU A 697 -2.83 28.74 -19.67
N LEU A 698 -2.74 29.17 -20.93
CA LEU A 698 -3.02 28.35 -22.11
C LEU A 698 -1.74 28.11 -22.90
N ARG A 699 -1.54 26.87 -23.31
CA ARG A 699 -0.49 26.45 -24.25
C ARG A 699 -1.10 25.54 -25.30
N VAL A 700 -0.45 25.44 -26.46
CA VAL A 700 -0.87 24.51 -27.53
C VAL A 700 0.28 23.54 -27.79
N ASP A 701 -0.04 22.26 -27.96
CA ASP A 701 0.97 21.23 -28.28
C ASP A 701 1.13 21.03 -29.80
N GLU A 702 2.06 20.17 -30.21
CA GLU A 702 2.31 19.91 -31.64
C GLU A 702 1.14 19.22 -32.37
N SER A 703 0.24 18.59 -31.62
CA SER A 703 -0.97 17.94 -32.13
C SER A 703 -2.13 18.93 -32.36
N GLY A 704 -1.94 20.20 -32.00
CA GLY A 704 -2.96 21.24 -32.03
C GLY A 704 -3.94 21.17 -30.85
N THR A 705 -3.61 20.43 -29.78
CA THR A 705 -4.40 20.39 -28.56
C THR A 705 -4.07 21.60 -27.70
N ILE A 706 -5.10 22.38 -27.35
CA ILE A 706 -5.03 23.50 -26.44
C ILE A 706 -5.12 22.98 -25.01
N ILE A 707 -4.02 23.11 -24.27
CA ILE A 707 -3.88 22.65 -22.89
C ILE A 707 -4.01 23.87 -21.97
N GLY A 708 -4.96 23.81 -21.04
CA GLY A 708 -5.07 24.76 -19.94
C GLY A 708 -4.33 24.27 -18.71
N ALA A 709 -3.43 25.09 -18.18
CA ALA A 709 -2.81 24.90 -16.88
C ALA A 709 -3.64 25.63 -15.81
N PHE A 710 -4.00 24.93 -14.74
CA PHE A 710 -4.89 25.42 -13.69
C PHE A 710 -4.11 25.73 -12.40
N THR A 711 -4.66 26.57 -11.54
CA THR A 711 -4.04 26.97 -10.27
C THR A 711 -3.87 25.83 -9.27
N ASN A 712 -4.60 24.72 -9.44
CA ASN A 712 -4.45 23.48 -8.66
C ASN A 712 -3.27 22.60 -9.14
N GLY A 713 -2.45 23.09 -10.08
CA GLY A 713 -1.29 22.38 -10.63
C GLY A 713 -1.62 21.32 -11.68
N ARG A 714 -2.90 21.10 -11.99
CA ARG A 714 -3.33 20.17 -13.05
C ARG A 714 -3.33 20.87 -14.41
N SER A 715 -3.14 20.10 -15.47
CA SER A 715 -3.25 20.55 -16.85
C SER A 715 -4.23 19.65 -17.59
N PHE A 716 -5.21 20.25 -18.26
CA PHE A 716 -6.22 19.52 -19.05
C PHE A 716 -6.19 19.97 -20.51
N GLY A 717 -6.34 19.03 -21.44
CA GLY A 717 -6.64 19.37 -22.84
C GLY A 717 -8.07 19.88 -22.94
N LEU A 718 -8.25 21.15 -23.31
CA LEU A 718 -9.54 21.83 -23.33
C LEU A 718 -10.22 21.77 -24.70
N ALA A 719 -9.42 21.81 -25.77
CA ALA A 719 -9.89 21.74 -27.14
C ALA A 719 -8.77 21.26 -28.06
N GLN A 720 -9.12 20.81 -29.26
CA GLN A 720 -8.17 20.47 -30.32
C GLN A 720 -8.53 21.20 -31.60
N VAL A 721 -7.56 21.90 -32.18
CA VAL A 721 -7.73 22.67 -33.43
C VAL A 721 -7.88 21.73 -34.61
N ALA A 722 -8.91 21.96 -35.44
CA ALA A 722 -9.12 21.20 -36.67
C ALA A 722 -8.26 21.75 -37.80
N LEU A 723 -7.60 20.84 -38.52
CA LEU A 723 -6.86 21.16 -39.74
C LEU A 723 -7.54 20.55 -40.95
N ALA A 724 -7.68 21.34 -42.02
CA ALA A 724 -8.19 20.90 -43.31
C ALA A 724 -7.05 20.69 -44.31
N LYS A 725 -7.18 19.65 -45.14
CA LYS A 725 -6.33 19.42 -46.31
C LYS A 725 -7.20 19.29 -47.56
N PHE A 726 -6.70 19.78 -48.68
CA PHE A 726 -7.37 19.68 -49.97
C PHE A 726 -6.55 18.79 -50.91
N THR A 727 -7.24 18.18 -51.87
CA THR A 727 -6.60 17.45 -52.96
C THR A 727 -5.86 18.41 -53.88
N ASN A 728 -6.41 19.60 -54.12
CA ASN A 728 -5.80 20.63 -54.96
C ASN A 728 -5.82 22.01 -54.28
N ASN A 729 -4.71 22.39 -53.64
CA ASN A 729 -4.58 23.68 -52.96
C ASN A 729 -4.67 24.88 -53.93
N GLU A 730 -4.18 24.74 -55.17
CA GLU A 730 -4.22 25.84 -56.17
C GLU A 730 -5.64 26.14 -56.66
N GLY A 731 -6.57 25.22 -56.45
CA GLY A 731 -7.99 25.40 -56.76
C GLY A 731 -8.76 26.21 -55.73
N LEU A 732 -8.17 26.57 -54.59
CA LEU A 732 -8.81 27.38 -53.57
C LEU A 732 -8.95 28.85 -54.03
N GLU A 733 -10.10 29.44 -53.77
CA GLU A 733 -10.37 30.85 -54.07
C GLU A 733 -10.02 31.73 -52.87
N SER A 734 -9.40 32.89 -53.08
CA SER A 734 -9.09 33.83 -52.00
C SER A 734 -10.27 34.77 -51.75
N ASN A 735 -10.70 34.90 -50.50
CA ASN A 735 -11.87 35.70 -50.12
C ASN A 735 -11.49 36.94 -49.28
N GLY A 736 -10.30 37.52 -49.54
CA GLY A 736 -9.74 38.60 -48.74
C GLY A 736 -9.26 38.15 -47.34
N GLY A 737 -8.66 39.03 -46.55
CA GLY A 737 -8.33 38.78 -45.14
C GLY A 737 -7.43 37.56 -44.85
N ASN A 738 -6.64 37.10 -45.83
CA ASN A 738 -5.85 35.86 -45.80
C ASN A 738 -6.66 34.57 -45.63
N VAL A 739 -7.95 34.58 -45.99
CA VAL A 739 -8.80 33.39 -46.00
C VAL A 739 -9.03 32.85 -47.41
N PHE A 740 -9.24 31.54 -47.47
CA PHE A 740 -9.51 30.75 -48.66
C PHE A 740 -10.87 30.06 -48.54
N VAL A 741 -11.55 29.91 -49.67
CA VAL A 741 -12.84 29.23 -49.81
C VAL A 741 -12.67 28.05 -50.74
N GLN A 742 -13.37 26.96 -50.42
CA GLN A 742 -13.40 25.75 -51.25
C GLN A 742 -14.13 26.03 -52.57
N THR A 743 -13.63 25.44 -53.65
CA THR A 743 -14.27 25.49 -54.97
C THR A 743 -14.45 24.07 -55.51
N ALA A 744 -15.20 23.93 -56.61
CA ALA A 744 -15.31 22.64 -57.28
C ALA A 744 -13.94 22.07 -57.75
N ASN A 745 -12.95 22.93 -58.00
CA ASN A 745 -11.62 22.52 -58.47
C ASN A 745 -10.64 22.21 -57.33
N SER A 746 -10.90 22.67 -56.10
CA SER A 746 -10.08 22.31 -54.92
C SER A 746 -10.38 20.90 -54.40
N GLY A 747 -11.61 20.42 -54.65
CA GLY A 747 -12.19 19.25 -54.00
C GLY A 747 -12.70 19.56 -52.60
N ASP A 748 -13.31 18.55 -51.98
CA ASP A 748 -13.85 18.64 -50.62
C ASP A 748 -12.74 18.73 -49.55
N PRO A 749 -12.99 19.43 -48.44
CA PRO A 749 -12.06 19.56 -47.34
C PRO A 749 -11.95 18.24 -46.55
N VAL A 750 -10.73 17.72 -46.42
CA VAL A 750 -10.43 16.58 -45.53
C VAL A 750 -9.98 17.09 -44.18
N ILE A 751 -10.92 17.18 -43.24
CA ILE A 751 -10.71 17.71 -41.89
C ILE A 751 -10.20 16.59 -40.97
N GLY A 752 -9.28 16.92 -40.06
CA GLY A 752 -8.82 16.02 -39.02
C GLY A 752 -7.77 16.68 -38.11
N THR A 753 -7.15 15.88 -37.27
CA THR A 753 -6.11 16.33 -36.33
C THR A 753 -4.78 16.59 -37.03
N ALA A 754 -3.89 17.35 -36.39
CA ALA A 754 -2.53 17.54 -36.89
C ALA A 754 -1.74 16.23 -36.94
N GLN A 755 -0.69 16.18 -37.77
CA GLN A 755 0.21 15.01 -37.95
C GLN A 755 -0.44 13.71 -38.46
N THR A 756 -1.74 13.68 -38.72
CA THR A 756 -2.45 12.52 -39.28
C THR A 756 -2.85 12.75 -40.74
N ALA A 757 -3.00 11.68 -41.54
CA ALA A 757 -3.40 11.73 -42.95
C ALA A 757 -2.56 12.71 -43.84
N GLY A 758 -1.28 12.88 -43.50
CA GLY A 758 -0.38 13.78 -44.21
C GLY A 758 -0.69 15.26 -44.03
N ARG A 759 -1.32 15.64 -42.91
CA ARG A 759 -1.40 17.03 -42.41
C ARG A 759 -0.13 17.39 -41.63
N GLY A 760 0.25 18.67 -41.68
CA GLY A 760 1.40 19.23 -40.98
C GLY A 760 1.24 19.21 -39.46
N LYS A 761 2.34 19.51 -38.77
CA LYS A 761 2.33 19.72 -37.32
C LYS A 761 2.00 21.17 -36.98
N VAL A 762 1.48 21.42 -35.79
CA VAL A 762 1.25 22.78 -35.27
C VAL A 762 2.47 23.19 -34.45
N ASN A 763 3.00 24.39 -34.68
CA ASN A 763 3.99 25.01 -33.82
C ASN A 763 3.29 26.12 -33.03
N ALA A 764 3.32 26.02 -31.71
CA ALA A 764 2.79 27.05 -30.82
C ALA A 764 3.75 28.25 -30.71
N SER A 765 3.20 29.38 -30.24
CA SER A 765 3.92 30.66 -30.07
C SER A 765 4.71 31.04 -31.32
N SER A 766 4.13 30.82 -32.50
CA SER A 766 4.83 30.98 -33.77
C SER A 766 3.87 31.38 -34.88
N LEU A 767 4.35 32.18 -35.83
CA LEU A 767 3.60 32.60 -37.01
C LEU A 767 4.33 32.23 -38.31
N GLU A 768 3.58 31.76 -39.31
CA GLU A 768 4.11 31.49 -40.65
C GLU A 768 4.16 32.80 -41.45
N MET A 769 5.37 33.25 -41.83
CA MET A 769 5.53 34.45 -42.66
C MET A 769 5.19 34.20 -44.13
N SER A 770 5.06 35.28 -44.89
CA SER A 770 4.87 35.23 -46.34
C SER A 770 5.96 34.37 -47.02
N ASN A 771 5.59 33.66 -48.07
CA ASN A 771 6.55 32.91 -48.89
C ASN A 771 7.09 33.71 -50.09
N VAL A 772 6.87 35.03 -50.11
CA VAL A 772 7.39 35.95 -51.12
C VAL A 772 8.90 36.13 -50.93
N ASP A 773 9.66 35.91 -52.00
CA ASP A 773 11.08 36.25 -52.06
C ASP A 773 11.25 37.58 -52.80
N LEU A 774 11.59 38.63 -52.05
CA LEU A 774 11.70 39.99 -52.57
C LEU A 774 12.73 40.11 -53.71
N SER A 775 13.82 39.34 -53.68
CA SER A 775 14.87 39.39 -54.71
C SER A 775 14.33 38.89 -56.05
N ARG A 776 13.56 37.80 -56.01
CA ARG A 776 12.88 37.26 -57.18
C ARG A 776 11.82 38.22 -57.70
N SER A 777 11.00 38.77 -56.81
CA SER A 777 9.92 39.69 -57.16
C SER A 777 10.41 40.96 -57.85
N LEU A 778 11.47 41.58 -57.31
CA LEU A 778 12.08 42.77 -57.92
C LEU A 778 12.71 42.46 -59.29
N THR A 779 13.34 41.30 -59.44
CA THR A 779 13.87 40.88 -60.74
C THR A 779 12.75 40.66 -61.76
N GLN A 780 11.63 40.05 -61.34
CA GLN A 780 10.48 39.87 -62.22
C GLN A 780 9.85 41.21 -62.62
N LEU A 781 9.76 42.16 -61.70
CA LEU A 781 9.27 43.50 -62.00
C LEU A 781 10.07 44.15 -63.14
N ILE A 782 11.41 44.01 -63.13
CA ILE A 782 12.28 44.50 -64.19
C ILE A 782 12.00 43.78 -65.52
N ILE A 783 11.84 42.46 -65.51
CA ILE A 783 11.57 41.67 -66.73
C ILE A 783 10.22 42.07 -67.34
N VAL A 784 9.16 42.15 -66.53
CA VAL A 784 7.83 42.56 -66.99
C VAL A 784 7.85 44.01 -67.49
N GLN A 785 8.59 44.92 -66.83
CA GLN A 785 8.77 46.31 -67.30
C GLN A 785 9.46 46.39 -68.66
N ARG A 786 10.53 45.61 -68.88
CA ARG A 786 11.21 45.55 -70.17
C ARG A 786 10.32 44.94 -71.26
N GLY A 787 9.55 43.90 -70.93
CA GLY A 787 8.57 43.30 -71.83
C GLY A 787 7.47 44.29 -72.24
N TYR A 788 6.93 45.03 -71.28
CA TYR A 788 5.94 46.09 -71.53
C TYR A 788 6.51 47.19 -72.45
N GLN A 789 7.73 47.67 -72.18
CA GLN A 789 8.42 48.66 -73.03
C GLN A 789 8.65 48.15 -74.46
N ALA A 790 9.01 46.87 -74.63
CA ALA A 790 9.19 46.26 -75.95
C ALA A 790 7.88 46.19 -76.74
N ASN A 791 6.78 45.78 -76.10
CA ASN A 791 5.47 45.72 -76.74
C ASN A 791 4.94 47.12 -77.11
N SER A 792 5.18 48.12 -76.25
CA SER A 792 4.88 49.53 -76.55
C SER A 792 5.61 50.02 -77.81
N LYS A 793 6.89 49.66 -77.97
CA LYS A 793 7.65 49.99 -79.20
C LYS A 793 7.02 49.37 -80.45
N THR A 794 6.61 48.10 -80.41
CA THR A 794 5.93 47.42 -81.54
C THR A 794 4.66 48.14 -81.98
N ILE A 795 3.91 48.72 -81.04
CA ILE A 795 2.72 49.54 -81.33
C ILE A 795 3.16 50.84 -82.01
N THR A 796 4.14 51.57 -81.47
CA THR A 796 4.62 52.83 -82.07
C THR A 796 5.17 52.65 -83.49
N THR A 797 5.91 51.57 -83.75
CA THR A 797 6.42 51.27 -85.10
C THR A 797 5.29 50.87 -86.05
N SER A 798 4.30 50.14 -85.56
CA SER A 798 3.11 49.78 -86.36
C SER A 798 2.28 51.02 -86.72
N ASP A 799 2.15 51.96 -85.79
CA ASP A 799 1.45 53.24 -85.99
C ASP A 799 2.20 54.16 -86.97
N GLN A 800 3.52 54.28 -86.85
CA GLN A 800 4.36 55.02 -87.81
C GLN A 800 4.20 54.48 -89.24
N MET A 801 4.20 53.16 -89.43
CA MET A 801 3.97 52.56 -90.75
C MET A 801 2.55 52.81 -91.28
N LEU A 802 1.53 52.81 -90.43
CA LEU A 802 0.15 53.16 -90.82
C LEU A 802 0.05 54.62 -91.24
N ASN A 803 0.73 55.53 -90.53
CA ASN A 803 0.80 56.94 -90.91
C ASN A 803 1.52 57.15 -92.24
N THR A 804 2.63 56.44 -92.50
CA THR A 804 3.30 56.47 -93.82
C THR A 804 2.39 55.92 -94.92
N LEU A 805 1.60 54.87 -94.65
CA LEU A 805 0.63 54.34 -95.62
C LEU A 805 -0.50 55.33 -95.92
N LEU A 806 -0.99 56.06 -94.91
CA LEU A 806 -1.98 57.13 -95.07
C LEU A 806 -1.42 58.29 -95.90
N GLN A 807 -0.15 58.65 -95.69
CA GLN A 807 0.55 59.67 -96.46
C GLN A 807 0.80 59.26 -97.92
N LEU A 808 0.93 57.96 -98.24
CA LEU A 808 1.04 57.46 -99.61
C LEU A 808 -0.24 57.60 -100.44
N LYS A 809 -1.39 57.86 -99.81
CA LYS A 809 -2.69 58.08 -100.47
C LYS A 809 -2.95 59.56 -100.76
N GLN A 810 -2.28 60.48 -100.04
CA GLN A 810 -2.21 61.90 -100.41
C GLN A 810 -1.20 62.08 -101.53
#